data_AF-A0A0T7BLV7-F1
#
_entry.id   AF-A0A0T7BLV7-F1
#
_cell.length_a   1.000
_cell.length_b   1.000
_cell.length_c   1.000
_cell.angle_alpha   90.00
_cell.angle_beta   90.00
_cell.angle_gamma   90.00
#
_symmetry.space_group_name_H-M   'P 1'
#
loop_
_entity.id
_entity.type
_entity.pdbx_description
1 polymer ?
#
loop_
_entity_poly.entity_id
_entity_poly.type
_entity_poly.pdbx_seq_one_letter_code
_entity_poly.pdbx_strand_id
1 'polypeptide(L)'
;MTHTGIEQQLENAEVHGGILATQGNKNVQVHGEGNVLTFNQTEILQISAETITSRTLTTTSPYKGLKRFESSDKELFFGRDNFITALVRELEQTNLILLLGASGSGKSSVVRAGLIPWLERKYGAKFINLIFTPDADPFDSFYASLLSKYSQAEAKIAREQKAETLINVVNNLKKDGEYWLIFIDQFEELFTISNEDRRREFINGLMRLSQAKLPNVKIMGTMRADFLERLSDFPQIVEATQKYRPMIVEMQPNELRLAIEQPAAHHGVIFEPGFVNRILADIQGQAGCLPLLQYTLNLIWEDEIKTGSINDRTLNISTYDDLGGVKGALQQHVNCFYKKLSPSERLATQRIFLKLVGIGESAESGIEWKPVRRRAMLSEFGDDERDMLLKLVNENLLVSNADLSANETSKKGFFGSSKSGKSHSTVEITHEILLTCWDKLDNWIQTNRQGIAIRNRLYEDVQRWQTKKLEDELWTGSKLEQILELKKDDNFHQVLGGFNHEANQFIDASVELRDRQLKRARRFALVGFTLAGLATVFGGFAFVQQQEAQKQNIIGMTQIAESRLLTSNELDAMTEAIKAKKKLNNLWLKDAKTRTQVELALLNTVHSLAAPHTLGGHAEQVNGVSFSPDGKTLASASNDNTVKLWDTDTGKLLKSLTGHTEWVNGVSFSPDGKTLASASGDNTVKLWDTATGKVIKTLTGHIDSVNGVSFSPDGKTLASASGDNTVKIWDTATGKVIKTLTGHTDFVHRVSFSPDRKTLASTSNDNTVKLWDTATGKVLNTLTGHKNWVNGVSFSPDGKTLASASADDTVKIWDTATGKVLNTLTGHEGDVSEVSFSPNGKMLASASYDDTVKLWDTATGKVLKTLTGHTDSVFGVSFSPDGKILASASGDKTIKLWDSNTSKVMKTLGGHTNLVKGVSFSPDGKMLASASGDNTVKLWNTDTGKLIQTLSGHTNWVNEVSFSPDGKVLASASGDKTIKLWDTTTGKVLNTLTGHTSYINGVSFSRDGKVLASASDDRTVKLWDTDTGKLLNTLTGDTGLVRGVSFSRDGKMLASASADKTVKLWDTATGKVLKTLTGHQMVVYGVSFSPDGKTLASASRDGMVKLWNTATGKEIKTLTGHTNTVNGVSFSPDGKMLASASADNTIKLWDTDTGREIKTLTGHTDSVFGVSFSPDGKMLASASSDNTVKLWRWDVDYLLREGCDFMREYYKTNPPKDESENKMCDGVGSGA
;
A
#
# COMPACT_ATOMS: atom_id res chain seq x y z
N MET A 1 -43.67 22.38 -11.16
CA MET A 1 -45.06 21.89 -11.15
C MET A 1 -45.01 20.38 -11.34
N THR A 2 -45.22 19.68 -10.23
CA THR A 2 -45.91 18.37 -10.04
C THR A 2 -46.40 17.64 -11.32
N HIS A 3 -46.33 16.31 -11.46
CA HIS A 3 -46.93 15.30 -10.58
C HIS A 3 -46.55 13.86 -11.03
N THR A 4 -46.24 12.98 -10.05
CA THR A 4 -46.57 11.53 -9.90
C THR A 4 -46.28 10.51 -11.02
N GLY A 5 -45.75 9.30 -10.78
CA GLY A 5 -45.70 8.47 -9.57
C GLY A 5 -46.65 7.25 -9.67
N ILE A 6 -46.09 6.08 -10.02
CA ILE A 6 -46.35 4.69 -9.58
C ILE A 6 -47.80 4.20 -9.38
N GLU A 7 -48.15 3.06 -10.00
CA GLU A 7 -49.01 1.96 -9.49
C GLU A 7 -48.97 0.82 -10.56
N GLN A 8 -48.96 -0.49 -10.30
CA GLN A 8 -49.25 -1.29 -9.11
C GLN A 8 -48.72 -2.72 -9.32
N GLN A 9 -48.55 -3.43 -8.22
CA GLN A 9 -47.99 -4.76 -8.02
C GLN A 9 -49.01 -5.91 -8.18
N LEU A 10 -48.47 -7.09 -8.51
CA LEU A 10 -48.80 -8.44 -7.99
C LEU A 10 -50.15 -9.11 -8.31
N GLU A 11 -50.06 -10.33 -8.86
CA GLU A 11 -50.78 -11.53 -8.38
C GLU A 11 -50.12 -12.79 -9.01
N ASN A 12 -49.32 -13.53 -8.23
CA ASN A 12 -49.66 -14.82 -7.58
C ASN A 12 -49.76 -16.04 -8.52
N ALA A 13 -48.77 -16.95 -8.43
CA ALA A 13 -48.97 -18.34 -7.96
C ALA A 13 -47.74 -19.22 -8.26
N GLU A 14 -47.03 -19.64 -7.19
CA GLU A 14 -46.20 -20.85 -7.16
C GLU A 14 -47.07 -22.05 -6.75
N VAL A 15 -46.95 -23.20 -7.43
CA VAL A 15 -46.96 -24.54 -6.81
C VAL A 15 -46.07 -25.49 -7.63
N HIS A 16 -45.29 -26.29 -6.90
CA HIS A 16 -44.17 -27.18 -7.23
C HIS A 16 -44.31 -28.27 -8.31
N GLY A 17 -43.15 -28.61 -8.92
CA GLY A 17 -42.65 -30.00 -8.96
C GLY A 17 -42.05 -30.47 -10.29
N GLY A 18 -40.72 -30.69 -10.34
CA GLY A 18 -40.10 -31.59 -11.33
C GLY A 18 -38.77 -31.11 -11.94
N ILE A 19 -37.68 -31.78 -11.56
CA ILE A 19 -36.28 -31.57 -11.93
C ILE A 19 -35.96 -32.16 -13.32
N LEU A 20 -35.35 -31.39 -14.25
CA LEU A 20 -34.06 -31.67 -14.95
C LEU A 20 -33.81 -30.80 -16.20
N ALA A 21 -32.58 -30.23 -16.23
CA ALA A 21 -31.73 -29.92 -17.39
C ALA A 21 -32.06 -28.70 -18.30
N THR A 22 -31.52 -27.54 -17.89
CA THR A 22 -30.77 -26.53 -18.68
C THR A 22 -31.12 -26.31 -20.17
N GLN A 23 -31.86 -25.23 -20.44
CA GLN A 23 -31.87 -24.51 -21.73
C GLN A 23 -31.39 -23.06 -21.55
N GLY A 24 -30.59 -22.60 -22.51
CA GLY A 24 -29.86 -21.34 -22.50
C GLY A 24 -30.74 -20.08 -22.47
N ASN A 25 -30.24 -19.08 -21.77
CA ASN A 25 -30.93 -17.82 -21.54
C ASN A 25 -30.69 -16.83 -22.69
N LYS A 26 -31.79 -16.25 -23.17
CA LYS A 26 -31.87 -15.12 -24.12
C LYS A 26 -31.48 -13.81 -23.43
N ASN A 27 -30.80 -12.92 -24.16
CA ASN A 27 -30.84 -11.45 -24.08
C ASN A 27 -29.89 -10.97 -25.21
N VAL A 28 -30.29 -10.25 -26.25
CA VAL A 28 -30.80 -8.87 -26.28
C VAL A 28 -31.47 -8.63 -27.65
N GLN A 29 -32.67 -8.03 -27.67
CA GLN A 29 -33.24 -7.38 -28.86
C GLN A 29 -33.02 -5.87 -28.75
N VAL A 30 -32.58 -5.23 -29.85
CA VAL A 30 -32.59 -3.76 -30.00
C VAL A 30 -33.35 -3.42 -31.28
N HIS A 31 -34.39 -2.59 -31.17
CA HIS A 31 -35.08 -1.91 -32.27
C HIS A 31 -34.65 -0.43 -32.32
N GLY A 32 -34.43 0.13 -33.52
CA GLY A 32 -34.66 1.55 -33.80
C GLY A 32 -33.54 2.35 -34.50
N GLU A 33 -33.67 2.50 -35.82
CA GLU A 33 -33.33 3.60 -36.74
C GLU A 33 -32.03 4.44 -36.60
N GLY A 34 -31.21 4.42 -37.67
CA GLY A 34 -30.24 5.46 -38.01
C GLY A 34 -28.86 4.94 -38.42
N ASN A 35 -28.65 4.62 -39.71
CA ASN A 35 -27.38 4.40 -40.44
C ASN A 35 -26.08 4.26 -39.60
N VAL A 36 -25.97 3.21 -38.78
CA VAL A 36 -24.69 2.77 -38.23
C VAL A 36 -24.09 1.77 -39.22
N LEU A 37 -22.98 2.14 -39.87
CA LEU A 37 -22.12 1.19 -40.58
C LEU A 37 -21.48 0.26 -39.53
N THR A 38 -22.14 -0.85 -39.23
CA THR A 38 -21.64 -1.92 -38.36
C THR A 38 -20.43 -2.60 -39.01
N PHE A 39 -19.30 -2.57 -38.30
CA PHE A 39 -18.08 -3.28 -38.69
C PHE A 39 -18.29 -4.76 -38.36
N ASN A 40 -18.25 -5.59 -39.40
CA ASN A 40 -18.65 -7.00 -39.39
C ASN A 40 -20.09 -7.23 -38.90
N GLN A 41 -20.95 -7.73 -39.79
CA GLN A 41 -22.05 -8.57 -39.32
C GLN A 41 -21.41 -9.78 -38.64
N THR A 42 -21.16 -9.71 -37.34
CA THR A 42 -21.02 -10.91 -36.50
C THR A 42 -22.42 -11.51 -36.29
N GLU A 43 -23.14 -11.76 -37.38
CA GLU A 43 -24.10 -12.87 -37.48
C GLU A 43 -23.28 -14.16 -37.64
N ILE A 44 -22.39 -14.44 -36.68
CA ILE A 44 -21.78 -15.77 -36.52
C ILE A 44 -21.88 -16.13 -35.04
N LEU A 45 -23.11 -16.13 -34.56
CA LEU A 45 -23.55 -16.95 -33.43
C LEU A 45 -24.68 -17.83 -33.93
N GLN A 46 -24.42 -18.64 -34.98
CA GLN A 46 -25.20 -19.82 -35.40
C GLN A 46 -24.66 -20.49 -36.69
N ILE A 47 -23.33 -20.60 -36.87
CA ILE A 47 -22.79 -21.49 -37.91
C ILE A 47 -22.52 -22.85 -37.26
N SER A 48 -23.14 -23.92 -37.77
CA SER A 48 -22.92 -25.28 -37.26
C SER A 48 -21.46 -25.71 -37.45
N ALA A 49 -20.96 -26.57 -36.56
CA ALA A 49 -19.64 -27.18 -36.69
C ALA A 49 -19.42 -27.77 -38.10
N GLU A 50 -20.45 -28.47 -38.64
CA GLU A 50 -20.44 -29.04 -39.99
C GLU A 50 -20.16 -28.00 -41.08
N THR A 51 -20.75 -26.81 -40.97
CA THR A 51 -20.55 -25.72 -41.93
C THR A 51 -19.14 -25.16 -41.83
N ILE A 52 -18.57 -25.04 -40.62
CA ILE A 52 -17.17 -24.59 -40.44
C ILE A 52 -16.20 -25.62 -41.02
N THR A 53 -16.36 -26.90 -40.70
CA THR A 53 -15.45 -27.98 -41.13
C THR A 53 -15.51 -28.26 -42.63
N SER A 54 -16.60 -27.85 -43.30
CA SER A 54 -16.75 -27.91 -44.77
C SER A 54 -15.93 -26.87 -45.54
N ARG A 55 -15.41 -25.84 -44.84
CA ARG A 55 -14.55 -24.82 -45.45
C ARG A 55 -13.17 -25.39 -45.77
N THR A 56 -12.48 -24.79 -46.73
CA THR A 56 -11.09 -25.13 -47.03
C THR A 56 -10.21 -24.85 -45.82
N LEU A 57 -9.51 -25.86 -45.31
CA LEU A 57 -8.53 -25.66 -44.24
C LEU A 57 -7.40 -24.78 -44.75
N THR A 58 -7.25 -23.65 -44.08
CA THR A 58 -6.10 -22.77 -44.27
C THR A 58 -5.04 -23.16 -43.24
N THR A 59 -3.88 -23.66 -43.69
CA THR A 59 -2.86 -24.23 -42.80
C THR A 59 -2.06 -23.19 -42.03
N THR A 60 -2.07 -21.93 -42.48
CA THR A 60 -1.45 -20.81 -41.75
C THR A 60 -2.26 -20.47 -40.50
N SER A 61 -1.58 -20.25 -39.38
CA SER A 61 -2.24 -19.90 -38.12
C SER A 61 -3.02 -18.58 -38.23
N PRO A 62 -4.27 -18.54 -37.74
CA PRO A 62 -5.05 -17.31 -37.69
C PRO A 62 -4.65 -16.41 -36.51
N TYR A 63 -3.81 -16.90 -35.59
CA TYR A 63 -3.34 -16.16 -34.42
C TYR A 63 -1.97 -15.56 -34.68
N LYS A 64 -1.78 -14.29 -34.33
CA LYS A 64 -0.54 -13.55 -34.66
C LYS A 64 0.60 -13.80 -33.67
N GLY A 65 0.35 -14.59 -32.63
CA GLY A 65 1.27 -14.80 -31.54
C GLY A 65 1.59 -13.50 -30.82
N LEU A 66 2.88 -13.21 -30.70
CA LEU A 66 3.40 -11.99 -30.10
C LEU A 66 3.36 -10.78 -31.07
N LYS A 67 3.08 -10.99 -32.36
CA LYS A 67 2.99 -9.88 -33.32
C LYS A 67 1.69 -9.10 -33.12
N ARG A 68 1.75 -7.77 -33.30
CA ARG A 68 0.54 -6.93 -33.34
C ARG A 68 -0.25 -7.18 -34.63
N PHE A 69 -1.57 -7.03 -34.59
CA PHE A 69 -2.41 -6.99 -35.78
C PHE A 69 -2.18 -5.70 -36.59
N GLU A 70 -2.04 -5.83 -37.90
CA GLU A 70 -1.94 -4.74 -38.87
C GLU A 70 -3.24 -4.62 -39.69
N SER A 71 -3.37 -3.57 -40.53
CA SER A 71 -4.59 -3.33 -41.34
C SER A 71 -4.94 -4.51 -42.26
N SER A 72 -3.93 -5.27 -42.73
CA SER A 72 -4.12 -6.49 -43.53
C SER A 72 -4.77 -7.63 -42.75
N ASP A 73 -4.70 -7.62 -41.42
CA ASP A 73 -5.19 -8.69 -40.55
C ASP A 73 -6.65 -8.45 -40.08
N LYS A 74 -7.36 -7.48 -40.68
CA LYS A 74 -8.73 -7.09 -40.27
C LYS A 74 -9.73 -8.25 -40.22
N GLU A 75 -9.57 -9.24 -41.11
CA GLU A 75 -10.44 -10.43 -41.18
C GLU A 75 -10.14 -11.46 -40.08
N LEU A 76 -9.09 -11.22 -39.27
CA LEU A 76 -8.67 -12.04 -38.14
C LEU A 76 -8.89 -11.33 -36.79
N PHE A 77 -9.35 -10.07 -36.81
CA PHE A 77 -9.45 -9.22 -35.63
C PHE A 77 -10.90 -9.12 -35.14
N PHE A 78 -11.25 -9.88 -34.09
CA PHE A 78 -12.61 -9.97 -33.56
C PHE A 78 -12.71 -9.57 -32.08
N GLY A 79 -13.93 -9.28 -31.62
CA GLY A 79 -14.24 -9.07 -30.20
C GLY A 79 -14.04 -7.63 -29.71
N ARG A 80 -13.70 -6.68 -30.58
CA ARG A 80 -13.53 -5.26 -30.22
C ARG A 80 -14.50 -4.32 -30.96
N ASP A 81 -15.54 -4.86 -31.58
CA ASP A 81 -16.46 -4.13 -32.45
C ASP A 81 -17.22 -3.01 -31.71
N ASN A 82 -17.66 -3.27 -30.48
CA ASN A 82 -18.31 -2.27 -29.63
C ASN A 82 -17.37 -1.12 -29.29
N PHE A 83 -16.11 -1.44 -28.93
CA PHE A 83 -15.10 -0.46 -28.60
C PHE A 83 -14.70 0.39 -29.82
N ILE A 84 -14.51 -0.24 -30.99
CA ILE A 84 -14.22 0.47 -32.24
C ILE A 84 -15.36 1.42 -32.59
N THR A 85 -16.62 0.98 -32.45
CA THR A 85 -17.80 1.81 -32.71
C THR A 85 -17.87 3.03 -31.79
N ALA A 86 -17.55 2.86 -30.51
CA ALA A 86 -17.48 3.97 -29.56
C ALA A 86 -16.34 4.95 -29.92
N LEU A 87 -15.15 4.42 -30.24
CA LEU A 87 -13.98 5.22 -30.62
C LEU A 87 -14.22 6.05 -31.89
N VAL A 88 -14.93 5.48 -32.87
CA VAL A 88 -15.34 6.19 -34.08
C VAL A 88 -16.26 7.37 -33.73
N ARG A 89 -17.24 7.18 -32.84
CA ARG A 89 -18.15 8.26 -32.41
C ARG A 89 -17.38 9.39 -31.71
N GLU A 90 -16.35 9.06 -30.94
CA GLU A 90 -15.47 10.07 -30.32
C GLU A 90 -14.65 10.84 -31.37
N LEU A 91 -14.12 10.15 -32.40
CA LEU A 91 -13.38 10.80 -33.49
C LEU A 91 -14.24 11.77 -34.29
N GLU A 92 -15.56 11.60 -34.32
CA GLU A 92 -16.48 12.56 -34.94
C GLU A 92 -16.62 13.85 -34.09
N GLN A 93 -16.38 13.78 -32.78
CA GLN A 93 -16.57 14.89 -31.84
C GLN A 93 -15.30 15.69 -31.51
N THR A 94 -14.12 15.12 -31.77
CA THR A 94 -12.82 15.76 -31.49
C THR A 94 -11.81 15.50 -32.61
N ASN A 95 -10.74 16.28 -32.63
CA ASN A 95 -9.63 16.18 -33.58
C ASN A 95 -8.36 15.64 -32.89
N LEU A 96 -8.39 15.45 -31.58
CA LEU A 96 -7.32 14.85 -30.79
C LEU A 96 -7.91 13.85 -29.79
N ILE A 97 -7.43 12.61 -29.86
CA ILE A 97 -7.75 11.53 -28.91
C ILE A 97 -6.45 10.94 -28.39
N LEU A 98 -6.41 10.70 -27.08
CA LEU A 98 -5.35 9.92 -26.44
C LEU A 98 -5.95 8.64 -25.85
N LEU A 99 -5.74 7.51 -26.54
CA LEU A 99 -6.22 6.18 -26.14
C LEU A 99 -5.29 5.59 -25.08
N LEU A 100 -5.81 5.41 -23.86
CA LEU A 100 -5.07 4.92 -22.70
C LEU A 100 -5.33 3.43 -22.45
N GLY A 101 -4.37 2.73 -21.85
CA GLY A 101 -4.60 1.39 -21.31
C GLY A 101 -3.32 0.64 -20.96
N ALA A 102 -3.45 -0.48 -20.28
CA ALA A 102 -2.32 -1.31 -19.83
C ALA A 102 -1.44 -1.79 -21.00
N SER A 103 -0.18 -2.14 -20.72
CA SER A 103 0.69 -2.80 -21.68
C SER A 103 0.06 -4.12 -22.14
N GLY A 104 0.14 -4.44 -23.44
CA GLY A 104 -0.46 -5.66 -23.99
C GLY A 104 -2.00 -5.66 -24.13
N SER A 105 -2.71 -4.58 -23.80
CA SER A 105 -4.17 -4.52 -23.89
C SER A 105 -4.74 -4.47 -25.32
N GLY A 106 -3.87 -4.37 -26.35
CA GLY A 106 -4.27 -4.33 -27.76
C GLY A 106 -4.48 -2.92 -28.35
N LYS A 107 -4.03 -1.85 -27.68
CA LYS A 107 -4.16 -0.45 -28.15
C LYS A 107 -3.80 -0.26 -29.63
N SER A 108 -2.58 -0.61 -30.02
CA SER A 108 -2.10 -0.45 -31.40
C SER A 108 -2.88 -1.31 -32.38
N SER A 109 -3.28 -2.52 -31.99
CA SER A 109 -4.08 -3.44 -32.82
C SER A 109 -5.51 -2.95 -33.04
N VAL A 110 -6.16 -2.39 -32.02
CA VAL A 110 -7.49 -1.77 -32.15
C VAL A 110 -7.47 -0.63 -33.18
N VAL A 111 -6.41 0.19 -33.17
CA VAL A 111 -6.28 1.28 -34.15
C VAL A 111 -5.95 0.75 -35.54
N ARG A 112 -4.95 -0.14 -35.66
CA ARG A 112 -4.43 -0.60 -36.95
C ARG A 112 -5.33 -1.59 -37.68
N ALA A 113 -5.91 -2.55 -36.97
CA ALA A 113 -6.72 -3.62 -37.56
C ALA A 113 -8.24 -3.39 -37.39
N GLY A 114 -8.64 -2.49 -36.49
CA GLY A 114 -10.04 -2.10 -36.29
C GLY A 114 -10.37 -0.74 -36.93
N LEU A 115 -9.89 0.34 -36.31
CA LEU A 115 -10.28 1.71 -36.67
C LEU A 115 -9.84 2.12 -38.08
N ILE A 116 -8.59 1.85 -38.47
CA ILE A 116 -8.06 2.21 -39.79
C ILE A 116 -8.87 1.53 -40.91
N PRO A 117 -9.07 0.19 -40.89
CA PRO A 117 -9.96 -0.48 -41.83
C PRO A 117 -11.40 0.07 -41.85
N TRP A 118 -11.93 0.49 -40.69
CA TRP A 118 -13.24 1.15 -40.61
C TRP A 118 -13.28 2.47 -41.39
N LEU A 119 -12.26 3.31 -41.19
CA LEU A 119 -12.12 4.60 -41.88
C LEU A 119 -11.83 4.42 -43.37
N GLU A 120 -11.01 3.44 -43.75
CA GLU A 120 -10.76 3.04 -45.15
C GLU A 120 -12.05 2.64 -45.85
N ARG A 121 -12.93 1.88 -45.18
CA ARG A 121 -14.25 1.51 -45.73
C ARG A 121 -15.17 2.72 -45.91
N LYS A 122 -15.13 3.70 -44.99
CA LYS A 122 -15.97 4.91 -45.03
C LYS A 122 -15.51 5.94 -46.07
N TYR A 123 -14.20 6.17 -46.17
CA TYR A 123 -13.62 7.26 -46.97
C TYR A 123 -12.89 6.79 -48.24
N GLY A 124 -12.66 5.48 -48.39
CA GLY A 124 -12.04 4.88 -49.57
C GLY A 124 -10.67 5.49 -49.87
N ALA A 125 -10.41 5.76 -51.16
CA ALA A 125 -9.16 6.36 -51.63
C ALA A 125 -8.87 7.77 -51.10
N LYS A 126 -9.85 8.44 -50.45
CA LYS A 126 -9.66 9.76 -49.82
C LYS A 126 -9.09 9.67 -48.40
N PHE A 127 -8.98 8.47 -47.83
CA PHE A 127 -8.40 8.26 -46.52
C PHE A 127 -6.86 8.21 -46.59
N ILE A 128 -6.20 9.04 -45.78
CA ILE A 128 -4.75 9.05 -45.64
C ILE A 128 -4.42 8.76 -44.17
N ASN A 129 -3.73 7.65 -43.91
CA ASN A 129 -3.19 7.31 -42.60
C ASN A 129 -1.68 7.58 -42.56
N LEU A 130 -1.25 8.34 -41.56
CA LEU A 130 0.15 8.61 -41.27
C LEU A 130 0.46 7.97 -39.92
N ILE A 131 1.24 6.89 -39.95
CA ILE A 131 1.51 6.07 -38.76
C ILE A 131 2.99 6.14 -38.44
N PHE A 132 3.33 6.48 -37.20
CA PHE A 132 4.71 6.45 -36.72
C PHE A 132 4.78 6.24 -35.20
N THR A 133 5.95 5.81 -34.74
CA THR A 133 6.32 5.77 -33.33
C THR A 133 7.43 6.79 -33.10
N PRO A 134 7.30 7.70 -32.11
CA PRO A 134 8.33 8.70 -31.83
C PRO A 134 9.69 8.07 -31.52
N ASP A 135 10.76 8.66 -32.04
CA ASP A 135 12.15 8.32 -31.71
C ASP A 135 12.87 9.52 -31.04
N ALA A 136 14.20 9.56 -31.11
CA ALA A 136 15.00 10.67 -30.57
C ALA A 136 14.62 12.04 -31.16
N ASP A 137 14.16 12.08 -32.42
CA ASP A 137 13.60 13.24 -33.10
C ASP A 137 12.21 12.91 -33.70
N PRO A 138 11.10 13.28 -33.01
CA PRO A 138 9.75 12.96 -33.47
C PRO A 138 9.37 13.60 -34.82
N PHE A 139 10.07 14.65 -35.25
CA PHE A 139 9.87 15.23 -36.59
C PHE A 139 10.41 14.32 -37.69
N ASP A 140 11.51 13.61 -37.45
CA ASP A 140 12.06 12.63 -38.39
C ASP A 140 11.17 11.39 -38.48
N SER A 141 10.62 10.93 -37.34
CA SER A 141 9.63 9.84 -37.33
C SER A 141 8.37 10.22 -38.13
N PHE A 142 7.88 11.46 -37.99
CA PHE A 142 6.76 11.97 -38.77
C PHE A 142 7.11 12.11 -40.26
N TYR A 143 8.31 12.62 -40.59
CA TYR A 143 8.82 12.67 -41.96
C TYR A 143 8.83 11.29 -42.62
N ALA A 144 9.31 10.26 -41.92
CA ALA A 144 9.33 8.89 -42.42
C ALA A 144 7.92 8.37 -42.77
N SER A 145 6.91 8.73 -41.99
CA SER A 145 5.51 8.35 -42.28
C SER A 145 4.98 8.95 -43.58
N LEU A 146 5.41 10.18 -43.92
CA LEU A 146 4.99 10.88 -45.15
C LEU A 146 5.58 10.25 -46.41
N LEU A 147 6.78 9.66 -46.34
CA LEU A 147 7.44 9.04 -47.49
C LEU A 147 6.68 7.85 -48.09
N SER A 148 5.71 7.30 -47.35
CA SER A 148 4.82 6.25 -47.86
C SER A 148 3.82 6.78 -48.91
N LYS A 149 3.57 8.09 -48.95
CA LYS A 149 2.55 8.73 -49.81
C LYS A 149 3.06 9.93 -50.61
N TYR A 150 4.14 10.58 -50.19
CA TYR A 150 4.68 11.81 -50.76
C TYR A 150 6.16 11.65 -51.13
N SER A 151 6.64 12.42 -52.11
CA SER A 151 8.05 12.41 -52.50
C SER A 151 8.94 13.02 -51.40
N GLN A 152 10.24 12.69 -51.42
CA GLN A 152 11.21 13.26 -50.48
C GLN A 152 11.25 14.80 -50.53
N ALA A 153 11.01 15.40 -51.70
CA ALA A 153 10.99 16.85 -51.87
C ALA A 153 9.78 17.50 -51.17
N GLU A 154 8.61 16.87 -51.27
CA GLU A 154 7.36 17.32 -50.64
C GLU A 154 7.39 17.10 -49.11
N ALA A 155 7.87 15.94 -48.67
CA ALA A 155 7.92 15.59 -47.25
C ALA A 155 8.95 16.42 -46.47
N LYS A 156 9.94 17.04 -47.13
CA LYS A 156 11.05 17.78 -46.50
C LYS A 156 10.59 18.86 -45.51
N ILE A 157 9.40 19.44 -45.70
CA ILE A 157 8.79 20.44 -44.81
C ILE A 157 8.68 19.89 -43.37
N ALA A 158 8.47 18.58 -43.19
CA ALA A 158 8.38 17.94 -41.87
C ALA A 158 9.67 18.02 -41.05
N ARG A 159 10.83 18.32 -41.67
CA ARG A 159 12.14 18.46 -41.01
C ARG A 159 12.49 19.88 -40.57
N GLU A 160 11.57 20.83 -40.71
CA GLU A 160 11.78 22.20 -40.21
C GLU A 160 11.89 22.28 -38.68
N GLN A 161 11.36 21.27 -37.97
CA GLN A 161 11.48 21.08 -36.52
C GLN A 161 11.04 22.29 -35.67
N LYS A 162 9.95 22.96 -36.08
CA LYS A 162 9.32 24.07 -35.36
C LYS A 162 7.89 23.72 -34.96
N ALA A 163 7.33 24.44 -33.99
CA ALA A 163 5.92 24.31 -33.63
C ALA A 163 4.94 24.52 -34.80
N GLU A 164 5.28 25.28 -35.86
CA GLU A 164 4.43 25.43 -37.06
C GLU A 164 4.52 24.26 -38.04
N THR A 165 5.50 23.37 -37.89
CA THR A 165 5.83 22.37 -38.92
C THR A 165 4.66 21.42 -39.23
N LEU A 166 3.95 20.91 -38.22
CA LEU A 166 2.84 19.96 -38.42
C LEU A 166 1.66 20.61 -39.18
N ILE A 167 1.31 21.85 -38.82
CA ILE A 167 0.23 22.57 -39.50
C ILE A 167 0.64 23.00 -40.92
N ASN A 168 1.91 23.36 -41.14
CA ASN A 168 2.44 23.66 -42.46
C ASN A 168 2.42 22.42 -43.37
N VAL A 169 2.78 21.25 -42.86
CA VAL A 169 2.70 20.00 -43.63
C VAL A 169 1.26 19.73 -44.06
N VAL A 170 0.30 19.82 -43.14
CA VAL A 170 -1.12 19.62 -43.46
C VAL A 170 -1.59 20.64 -44.50
N ASN A 171 -1.31 21.93 -44.33
CA ASN A 171 -1.76 22.96 -45.26
C ASN A 171 -1.14 22.85 -46.67
N ASN A 172 0.09 22.33 -46.79
CA ASN A 172 0.78 22.22 -48.07
C ASN A 172 0.54 20.89 -48.80
N LEU A 173 0.36 19.78 -48.06
CA LEU A 173 0.32 18.44 -48.65
C LEU A 173 -1.09 17.83 -48.69
N LYS A 174 -2.00 18.24 -47.80
CA LYS A 174 -3.35 17.70 -47.76
C LYS A 174 -4.19 18.27 -48.89
N LYS A 175 -4.83 17.40 -49.68
CA LYS A 175 -5.76 17.81 -50.75
C LYS A 175 -7.18 17.99 -50.20
N ASP A 176 -7.98 18.77 -50.94
CA ASP A 176 -9.38 18.99 -50.63
C ASP A 176 -10.17 17.67 -50.69
N GLY A 177 -11.00 17.43 -49.68
CA GLY A 177 -11.79 16.21 -49.54
C GLY A 177 -11.05 14.99 -48.97
N GLU A 178 -9.73 15.06 -48.73
CA GLU A 178 -9.01 14.00 -48.02
C GLU A 178 -9.37 13.97 -46.53
N TYR A 179 -9.36 12.78 -45.93
CA TYR A 179 -9.49 12.57 -44.48
C TYR A 179 -8.17 12.02 -43.94
N TRP A 180 -7.47 12.82 -43.15
CA TRP A 180 -6.17 12.47 -42.58
C TRP A 180 -6.32 11.94 -41.15
N LEU A 181 -5.74 10.77 -40.88
CA LEU A 181 -5.50 10.27 -39.54
C LEU A 181 -3.99 10.25 -39.26
N ILE A 182 -3.54 11.10 -38.35
CA ILE A 182 -2.18 11.09 -37.81
C ILE A 182 -2.19 10.21 -36.57
N PHE A 183 -1.66 8.99 -36.70
CA PHE A 183 -1.61 8.01 -35.63
C PHE A 183 -0.20 7.92 -35.04
N ILE A 184 -0.09 8.33 -33.77
CA ILE A 184 1.12 8.30 -32.96
C ILE A 184 1.07 7.07 -32.05
N ASP A 185 1.72 6.00 -32.50
CA ASP A 185 1.78 4.72 -31.80
C ASP A 185 2.88 4.80 -30.72
N GLN A 186 2.59 4.35 -29.50
CA GLN A 186 3.45 4.54 -28.31
C GLN A 186 3.81 6.01 -28.05
N PHE A 187 2.80 6.83 -27.76
CA PHE A 187 2.93 8.27 -27.47
C PHE A 187 3.86 8.55 -26.28
N GLU A 188 3.96 7.61 -25.33
CA GLU A 188 4.88 7.68 -24.20
C GLU A 188 6.34 7.86 -24.63
N GLU A 189 6.71 7.46 -25.85
CA GLU A 189 8.09 7.54 -26.35
C GLU A 189 8.60 8.98 -26.50
N LEU A 190 7.68 9.94 -26.59
CA LEU A 190 8.01 11.35 -26.49
C LEU A 190 8.70 11.67 -25.16
N PHE A 191 8.34 11.01 -24.06
CA PHE A 191 8.86 11.32 -22.73
C PHE A 191 10.09 10.50 -22.34
N THR A 192 10.31 9.36 -23.00
CA THR A 192 11.37 8.39 -22.67
C THR A 192 12.59 8.53 -23.59
N ILE A 193 12.41 8.78 -24.89
CA ILE A 193 13.49 8.74 -25.89
C ILE A 193 13.72 10.10 -26.55
N SER A 194 12.66 10.84 -26.85
CA SER A 194 12.79 12.09 -27.61
C SER A 194 13.61 13.14 -26.86
N ASN A 195 14.45 13.85 -27.61
CA ASN A 195 15.20 14.99 -27.09
C ASN A 195 14.24 16.06 -26.53
N GLU A 196 14.55 16.64 -25.37
CA GLU A 196 13.68 17.57 -24.65
C GLU A 196 13.22 18.76 -25.49
N ASP A 197 14.12 19.39 -26.25
CA ASP A 197 13.80 20.54 -27.09
C ASP A 197 12.91 20.13 -28.27
N ARG A 198 13.24 18.99 -28.91
CA ARG A 198 12.45 18.45 -30.03
C ARG A 198 11.06 18.02 -29.61
N ARG A 199 10.95 17.33 -28.49
CA ARG A 199 9.69 16.91 -27.85
C ARG A 199 8.78 18.10 -27.63
N ARG A 200 9.29 19.16 -27.00
CA ARG A 200 8.51 20.36 -26.68
C ARG A 200 7.96 21.03 -27.93
N GLU A 201 8.79 21.22 -28.96
CA GLU A 201 8.34 21.79 -30.23
C GLU A 201 7.32 20.91 -30.95
N PHE A 202 7.52 19.59 -30.93
CA PHE A 202 6.60 18.64 -31.55
C PHE A 202 5.23 18.62 -30.86
N ILE A 203 5.20 18.58 -29.52
CA ILE A 203 3.98 18.67 -28.71
C ILE A 203 3.25 20.00 -28.97
N ASN A 204 3.98 21.12 -28.99
CA ASN A 204 3.41 22.42 -29.31
C ASN A 204 2.77 22.43 -30.71
N GLY A 205 3.40 21.77 -31.69
CA GLY A 205 2.84 21.61 -33.03
C GLY A 205 1.58 20.75 -33.07
N LEU A 206 1.51 19.66 -32.31
CA LEU A 206 0.30 18.83 -32.20
C LEU A 206 -0.86 19.64 -31.62
N MET A 207 -0.58 20.45 -30.60
CA MET A 207 -1.58 21.31 -29.97
C MET A 207 -2.11 22.37 -30.94
N ARG A 208 -1.22 23.04 -31.69
CA ARG A 208 -1.63 24.01 -32.73
C ARG A 208 -2.48 23.36 -33.82
N LEU A 209 -2.09 22.17 -34.30
CA LEU A 209 -2.85 21.44 -35.30
C LEU A 209 -4.24 21.03 -34.77
N SER A 210 -4.32 20.58 -33.51
CA SER A 210 -5.58 20.26 -32.85
C SER A 210 -6.48 21.50 -32.70
N GLN A 211 -5.93 22.64 -32.27
CA GLN A 211 -6.66 23.89 -32.07
C GLN A 211 -7.15 24.54 -33.37
N ALA A 212 -6.51 24.25 -34.51
CA ALA A 212 -6.93 24.74 -35.82
C ALA A 212 -8.32 24.21 -36.27
N LYS A 213 -8.87 23.20 -35.57
CA LYS A 213 -10.22 22.65 -35.80
C LYS A 213 -10.50 22.27 -37.26
N LEU A 214 -9.51 21.66 -37.92
CA LEU A 214 -9.65 21.15 -39.27
C LEU A 214 -10.55 19.89 -39.25
N PRO A 215 -11.76 19.89 -39.84
CA PRO A 215 -12.76 18.84 -39.63
C PRO A 215 -12.32 17.46 -40.14
N ASN A 216 -11.44 17.43 -41.16
CA ASN A 216 -10.97 16.21 -41.81
C ASN A 216 -9.51 15.84 -41.43
N VAL A 217 -8.99 16.35 -40.31
CA VAL A 217 -7.67 15.98 -39.78
C VAL A 217 -7.83 15.53 -38.34
N LYS A 218 -7.53 14.27 -38.08
CA LYS A 218 -7.61 13.65 -36.75
C LYS A 218 -6.25 13.22 -36.27
N ILE A 219 -5.96 13.50 -35.01
CA ILE A 219 -4.75 13.09 -34.31
C ILE A 219 -5.15 12.05 -33.28
N MET A 220 -4.51 10.89 -33.32
CA MET A 220 -4.72 9.84 -32.33
C MET A 220 -3.38 9.40 -31.77
N GLY A 221 -3.23 9.47 -30.44
CA GLY A 221 -2.11 8.88 -29.72
C GLY A 221 -2.56 7.65 -28.96
N THR A 222 -1.74 6.61 -28.90
CA THR A 222 -1.93 5.52 -27.93
C THR A 222 -0.87 5.61 -26.86
N MET A 223 -1.25 5.58 -25.59
CA MET A 223 -0.32 5.68 -24.47
C MET A 223 -0.62 4.65 -23.38
N ARG A 224 0.40 4.21 -22.66
CA ARG A 224 0.17 3.48 -21.41
C ARG A 224 -0.38 4.42 -20.32
N ALA A 225 -1.26 3.90 -19.47
CA ALA A 225 -1.93 4.70 -18.44
C ALA A 225 -0.98 5.17 -17.32
N ASP A 226 0.11 4.45 -17.06
CA ASP A 226 1.14 4.79 -16.06
C ASP A 226 2.04 5.96 -16.47
N PHE A 227 2.01 6.37 -17.75
CA PHE A 227 2.71 7.56 -18.23
C PHE A 227 1.87 8.85 -18.14
N LEU A 228 0.65 8.77 -17.61
CA LEU A 228 -0.27 9.91 -17.53
C LEU A 228 0.30 11.06 -16.69
N GLU A 229 1.06 10.75 -15.63
CA GLU A 229 1.68 11.77 -14.78
C GLU A 229 2.71 12.59 -15.56
N ARG A 230 3.48 11.99 -16.48
CA ARG A 230 4.46 12.70 -17.32
C ARG A 230 3.82 13.77 -18.23
N LEU A 231 2.49 13.73 -18.41
CA LEU A 231 1.76 14.77 -19.13
C LEU A 231 1.52 16.03 -18.29
N SER A 232 1.79 16.02 -16.97
CA SER A 232 1.66 17.21 -16.11
C SER A 232 2.54 18.37 -16.59
N ASP A 233 3.67 18.05 -17.21
CA ASP A 233 4.60 19.03 -17.80
C ASP A 233 4.02 19.74 -19.03
N PHE A 234 2.93 19.21 -19.60
CA PHE A 234 2.24 19.71 -20.79
C PHE A 234 0.73 19.84 -20.55
N PRO A 235 0.29 20.78 -19.69
CA PRO A 235 -1.12 20.92 -19.29
C PRO A 235 -2.09 21.13 -20.46
N GLN A 236 -1.60 21.68 -21.57
CA GLN A 236 -2.38 21.91 -22.79
C GLN A 236 -2.89 20.60 -23.43
N ILE A 237 -2.08 19.52 -23.44
CA ILE A 237 -2.52 18.20 -23.92
C ILE A 237 -3.56 17.63 -22.96
N VAL A 238 -3.31 17.73 -21.65
CA VAL A 238 -4.20 17.22 -20.61
C VAL A 238 -5.58 17.86 -20.74
N GLU A 239 -5.65 19.18 -20.85
CA GLU A 239 -6.91 19.91 -21.03
C GLU A 239 -7.63 19.50 -22.32
N ALA A 240 -6.93 19.49 -23.47
CA ALA A 240 -7.54 19.16 -24.76
C ALA A 240 -8.04 17.72 -24.87
N THR A 241 -7.42 16.79 -24.13
CA THR A 241 -7.79 15.38 -24.14
C THR A 241 -8.68 14.99 -22.96
N GLN A 242 -8.95 15.87 -21.98
CA GLN A 242 -9.71 15.54 -20.77
C GLN A 242 -11.09 14.97 -21.03
N LYS A 243 -11.78 15.47 -22.05
CA LYS A 243 -13.12 15.01 -22.41
C LYS A 243 -13.11 13.74 -23.27
N TYR A 244 -12.03 13.46 -24.00
CA TYR A 244 -11.93 12.40 -25.02
C TYR A 244 -10.63 11.58 -24.82
N ARG A 245 -10.57 10.91 -23.68
CA ARG A 245 -9.48 10.02 -23.25
C ARG A 245 -10.02 8.60 -23.02
N PRO A 246 -10.40 7.87 -24.09
CA PRO A 246 -10.95 6.54 -23.94
C PRO A 246 -9.89 5.61 -23.34
N MET A 247 -10.32 4.75 -22.43
CA MET A 247 -9.46 3.74 -21.81
C MET A 247 -9.84 2.36 -22.34
N ILE A 248 -8.89 1.65 -22.94
CA ILE A 248 -9.11 0.26 -23.33
C ILE A 248 -9.10 -0.62 -22.08
N VAL A 249 -10.27 -1.18 -21.77
CA VAL A 249 -10.47 -2.12 -20.66
C VAL A 249 -10.27 -3.56 -21.13
N GLU A 250 -10.19 -4.48 -20.16
CA GLU A 250 -10.14 -5.91 -20.43
C GLU A 250 -11.35 -6.37 -21.24
N MET A 251 -11.14 -7.36 -22.13
CA MET A 251 -12.21 -7.91 -22.95
C MET A 251 -13.18 -8.67 -22.06
N GLN A 252 -14.48 -8.45 -22.28
CA GLN A 252 -15.50 -9.26 -21.61
C GLN A 252 -15.43 -10.72 -22.08
N PRO A 253 -15.89 -11.71 -21.28
CA PRO A 253 -15.77 -13.13 -21.66
C PRO A 253 -16.38 -13.48 -23.02
N ASN A 254 -17.45 -12.78 -23.43
CA ASN A 254 -18.08 -12.91 -24.75
C ASN A 254 -17.21 -12.31 -25.88
N GLU A 255 -16.62 -11.14 -25.66
CA GLU A 255 -15.67 -10.51 -26.59
C GLU A 255 -14.43 -11.40 -26.80
N LEU A 256 -13.92 -11.97 -25.70
CA LEU A 256 -12.74 -12.82 -25.70
C LEU A 256 -13.00 -14.16 -26.38
N ARG A 257 -14.19 -14.74 -26.17
CA ARG A 257 -14.65 -15.92 -26.90
C ARG A 257 -14.68 -15.67 -28.41
N LEU A 258 -15.19 -14.52 -28.85
CA LEU A 258 -15.18 -14.16 -30.29
C LEU A 258 -13.76 -14.05 -30.83
N ALA A 259 -12.84 -13.44 -30.08
CA ALA A 259 -11.43 -13.31 -30.47
C ALA A 259 -10.68 -14.66 -30.55
N ILE A 260 -11.17 -15.70 -29.87
CA ILE A 260 -10.62 -17.06 -29.90
C ILE A 260 -11.30 -17.88 -31.02
N GLU A 261 -12.64 -17.97 -31.01
CA GLU A 261 -13.36 -18.92 -31.88
C GLU A 261 -13.43 -18.46 -33.35
N GLN A 262 -13.61 -17.17 -33.62
CA GLN A 262 -13.88 -16.68 -34.98
C GLN A 262 -12.68 -16.80 -35.93
N PRO A 263 -11.43 -16.45 -35.55
CA PRO A 263 -10.29 -16.63 -36.43
C PRO A 263 -10.10 -18.09 -36.88
N ALA A 264 -10.26 -19.06 -35.97
CA ALA A 264 -10.21 -20.49 -36.29
C ALA A 264 -11.37 -20.92 -37.20
N ALA A 265 -12.59 -20.46 -36.93
CA ALA A 265 -13.75 -20.78 -37.75
C ALA A 265 -13.62 -20.26 -39.20
N HIS A 266 -12.98 -19.10 -39.39
CA HIS A 266 -12.64 -18.58 -40.72
C HIS A 266 -11.61 -19.46 -41.46
N HIS A 267 -10.80 -20.22 -40.72
CA HIS A 267 -9.81 -21.15 -41.26
C HIS A 267 -10.33 -22.59 -41.37
N GLY A 268 -11.62 -22.81 -41.08
CA GLY A 268 -12.29 -24.11 -41.19
C GLY A 268 -12.05 -25.05 -40.00
N VAL A 269 -11.67 -24.51 -38.85
CA VAL A 269 -11.32 -25.29 -37.64
C VAL A 269 -12.21 -24.89 -36.47
N ILE A 270 -12.61 -25.87 -35.66
CA ILE A 270 -13.36 -25.68 -34.42
C ILE A 270 -12.51 -26.05 -33.20
N PHE A 271 -12.98 -25.71 -32.01
CA PHE A 271 -12.37 -26.10 -30.75
C PHE A 271 -13.10 -27.31 -30.16
N GLU A 272 -12.36 -28.21 -29.50
CA GLU A 272 -12.94 -29.29 -28.71
C GLU A 272 -13.93 -28.74 -27.66
N PRO A 273 -15.07 -29.42 -27.40
CA PRO A 273 -16.03 -28.98 -26.38
C PRO A 273 -15.38 -28.74 -25.01
N GLY A 274 -15.60 -27.56 -24.43
CA GLY A 274 -15.05 -27.18 -23.12
C GLY A 274 -13.64 -26.56 -23.18
N PHE A 275 -12.92 -26.67 -24.29
CA PHE A 275 -11.57 -26.12 -24.42
C PHE A 275 -11.54 -24.59 -24.28
N VAL A 276 -12.43 -23.87 -24.97
CA VAL A 276 -12.50 -22.40 -24.85
C VAL A 276 -12.89 -21.98 -23.43
N ASN A 277 -13.75 -22.73 -22.73
CA ASN A 277 -14.08 -22.45 -21.33
C ASN A 277 -12.85 -22.61 -20.42
N ARG A 278 -12.01 -23.61 -20.68
CA ARG A 278 -10.75 -23.80 -19.98
C ARG A 278 -9.80 -22.63 -20.21
N ILE A 279 -9.63 -22.19 -21.46
CA ILE A 279 -8.81 -21.00 -21.79
C ILE A 279 -9.34 -19.76 -21.06
N LEU A 280 -10.65 -19.54 -21.06
CA LEU A 280 -11.28 -18.39 -20.39
C LEU A 280 -11.09 -18.44 -18.86
N ALA A 281 -11.11 -19.62 -18.25
CA ALA A 281 -10.83 -19.79 -16.83
C ALA A 281 -9.36 -19.49 -16.50
N ASP A 282 -8.41 -19.91 -17.35
CA ASP A 282 -6.97 -19.71 -17.14
C ASP A 282 -6.54 -18.22 -17.21
N ILE A 283 -7.34 -17.38 -17.87
CA ILE A 283 -7.05 -15.95 -18.09
C ILE A 283 -7.92 -14.98 -17.27
N GLN A 284 -8.92 -15.49 -16.53
CA GLN A 284 -9.82 -14.65 -15.72
C GLN A 284 -9.03 -13.93 -14.61
N GLY A 285 -9.13 -12.59 -14.57
CA GLY A 285 -8.45 -11.74 -13.58
C GLY A 285 -6.96 -11.44 -13.87
N GLN A 286 -6.45 -11.79 -15.05
CA GLN A 286 -5.05 -11.54 -15.43
C GLN A 286 -4.91 -10.36 -16.40
N ALA A 287 -4.46 -9.21 -15.89
CA ALA A 287 -4.19 -8.04 -16.71
C ALA A 287 -3.03 -8.27 -17.70
N GLY A 288 -3.24 -7.94 -18.99
CA GLY A 288 -2.21 -8.02 -20.04
C GLY A 288 -1.99 -9.41 -20.65
N CYS A 289 -2.93 -10.36 -20.46
CA CYS A 289 -2.83 -11.74 -20.94
C CYS A 289 -3.04 -11.94 -22.46
N LEU A 290 -3.56 -10.95 -23.19
CA LEU A 290 -3.92 -11.09 -24.61
C LEU A 290 -2.77 -11.50 -25.54
N PRO A 291 -1.54 -10.94 -25.43
CA PRO A 291 -0.42 -11.37 -26.27
C PRO A 291 0.00 -12.81 -25.97
N LEU A 292 -0.10 -13.22 -24.70
CA LEU A 292 0.24 -14.56 -24.26
C LEU A 292 -0.80 -15.57 -24.75
N LEU A 293 -2.09 -15.22 -24.68
CA LEU A 293 -3.18 -16.00 -25.28
C LEU A 293 -2.96 -16.20 -26.79
N GLN A 294 -2.68 -15.12 -27.54
CA GLN A 294 -2.39 -15.20 -28.97
C GLN A 294 -1.18 -16.08 -29.26
N TYR A 295 -0.13 -16.03 -28.43
CA TYR A 295 1.05 -16.88 -28.55
C TYR A 295 0.72 -18.35 -28.31
N THR A 296 0.01 -18.67 -27.24
CA THR A 296 -0.39 -20.05 -26.93
C THR A 296 -1.28 -20.62 -28.03
N LEU A 297 -2.26 -19.87 -28.51
CA LEU A 297 -3.13 -20.31 -29.61
C LEU A 297 -2.35 -20.51 -30.92
N ASN A 298 -1.35 -19.67 -31.22
CA ASN A 298 -0.48 -19.87 -32.37
C ASN A 298 0.37 -21.15 -32.23
N LEU A 299 0.92 -21.41 -31.04
CA LEU A 299 1.71 -22.62 -30.79
C LEU A 299 0.88 -23.89 -30.90
N ILE A 300 -0.34 -23.91 -30.34
CA ILE A 300 -1.25 -25.05 -30.48
C ILE A 300 -1.53 -25.30 -31.96
N TRP A 301 -1.85 -24.25 -32.72
CA TRP A 301 -2.12 -24.37 -34.15
C TRP A 301 -0.93 -24.94 -34.91
N GLU A 302 0.28 -24.43 -34.67
CA GLU A 302 1.50 -24.90 -35.32
C GLU A 302 1.85 -26.35 -34.94
N ASP A 303 1.68 -26.72 -33.67
CA ASP A 303 1.96 -28.07 -33.20
C ASP A 303 0.97 -29.10 -33.77
N GLU A 304 -0.32 -28.76 -33.81
CA GLU A 304 -1.34 -29.65 -34.38
C GLU A 304 -1.26 -29.77 -35.90
N ILE A 305 -0.85 -28.71 -36.61
CA ILE A 305 -0.52 -28.79 -38.04
C ILE A 305 0.69 -29.72 -38.26
N LYS A 306 1.73 -29.58 -37.43
CA LYS A 306 2.97 -30.35 -37.57
C LYS A 306 2.79 -31.83 -37.24
N THR A 307 1.99 -32.14 -36.22
CA THR A 307 1.66 -33.52 -35.80
C THR A 307 0.59 -34.15 -36.67
N GLY A 308 -0.18 -33.34 -37.40
CA GLY A 308 -1.30 -33.78 -38.24
C GLY A 308 -2.60 -34.00 -37.46
N SER A 309 -2.64 -33.62 -36.18
CA SER A 309 -3.81 -33.76 -35.30
C SER A 309 -4.98 -32.89 -35.78
N ILE A 310 -4.71 -31.72 -36.37
CA ILE A 310 -5.73 -30.78 -36.88
C ILE A 310 -6.51 -31.29 -38.13
N ASN A 311 -6.19 -32.48 -38.64
CA ASN A 311 -6.84 -33.05 -39.82
C ASN A 311 -8.33 -33.36 -39.61
N ASP A 312 -8.75 -33.60 -38.36
CA ASP A 312 -10.15 -33.76 -37.97
C ASP A 312 -10.90 -32.42 -37.82
N ARG A 313 -10.24 -31.30 -38.15
CA ARG A 313 -10.73 -29.92 -38.06
C ARG A 313 -11.00 -29.45 -36.62
N THR A 314 -10.43 -30.10 -35.61
CA THR A 314 -10.64 -29.76 -34.20
C THR A 314 -9.32 -29.47 -33.50
N LEU A 315 -9.21 -28.32 -32.81
CA LEU A 315 -8.10 -28.05 -31.89
C LEU A 315 -8.33 -28.77 -30.56
N ASN A 316 -7.33 -29.52 -30.11
CA ASN A 316 -7.43 -30.45 -29.00
C ASN A 316 -6.98 -29.81 -27.68
N ILE A 317 -7.72 -30.06 -26.60
CA ILE A 317 -7.38 -29.56 -25.26
C ILE A 317 -6.09 -30.20 -24.72
N SER A 318 -5.78 -31.43 -25.13
CA SER A 318 -4.57 -32.14 -24.69
C SER A 318 -3.29 -31.43 -25.11
N THR A 319 -3.26 -30.88 -26.34
CA THR A 319 -2.11 -30.10 -26.84
C THR A 319 -1.88 -28.86 -25.98
N TYR A 320 -2.96 -28.22 -25.52
CA TYR A 320 -2.90 -27.07 -24.63
C TYR A 320 -2.38 -27.42 -23.22
N ASP A 321 -2.82 -28.55 -22.68
CA ASP A 321 -2.37 -29.05 -21.38
C ASP A 321 -0.88 -29.45 -21.43
N ASP A 322 -0.41 -30.06 -22.53
CA ASP A 322 1.00 -30.41 -22.74
C ASP A 322 1.91 -29.16 -22.78
N LEU A 323 1.41 -28.08 -23.38
CA LEU A 323 2.08 -26.78 -23.38
C LEU A 323 2.03 -26.06 -22.02
N GLY A 324 1.25 -26.56 -21.05
CA GLY A 324 1.13 -25.98 -19.71
C GLY A 324 0.22 -24.74 -19.66
N GLY A 325 -0.78 -24.68 -20.54
CA GLY A 325 -1.74 -23.58 -20.59
C GLY A 325 -1.14 -22.25 -21.08
N VAL A 326 -1.86 -21.14 -20.85
CA VAL A 326 -1.47 -19.81 -21.38
C VAL A 326 -0.10 -19.35 -20.84
N LYS A 327 0.16 -19.50 -19.53
CA LYS A 327 1.46 -19.13 -18.93
C LYS A 327 2.59 -20.12 -19.23
N GLY A 328 2.30 -21.42 -19.20
CA GLY A 328 3.31 -22.45 -19.40
C GLY A 328 3.93 -22.46 -20.79
N ALA A 329 3.16 -22.15 -21.84
CA ALA A 329 3.61 -22.30 -23.21
C ALA A 329 4.85 -21.46 -23.55
N LEU A 330 4.82 -20.16 -23.21
CA LEU A 330 5.96 -19.25 -23.42
C LEU A 330 7.14 -19.60 -22.51
N GLN A 331 6.86 -19.95 -21.25
CA GLN A 331 7.90 -20.35 -20.31
C GLN A 331 8.66 -21.61 -20.77
N GLN A 332 7.94 -22.64 -21.23
CA GLN A 332 8.54 -23.87 -21.74
C GLN A 332 9.40 -23.60 -22.98
N HIS A 333 8.92 -22.77 -23.91
CA HIS A 333 9.66 -22.39 -25.10
C HIS A 333 10.99 -21.69 -24.75
N VAL A 334 10.93 -20.65 -23.92
CA VAL A 334 12.13 -19.89 -23.48
C VAL A 334 13.08 -20.79 -22.69
N ASN A 335 12.57 -21.68 -21.84
CA ASN A 335 13.39 -22.63 -21.09
C ASN A 335 14.08 -23.66 -22.00
N CYS A 336 13.41 -24.13 -23.06
CA CYS A 336 13.99 -25.03 -24.04
C CYS A 336 15.12 -24.36 -24.82
N PHE A 337 14.91 -23.11 -25.27
CA PHE A 337 15.95 -22.31 -25.90
C PHE A 337 17.15 -22.09 -24.97
N TYR A 338 16.89 -21.62 -23.74
CA TYR A 338 17.94 -21.33 -22.76
C TYR A 338 18.78 -22.58 -22.38
N LYS A 339 18.17 -23.76 -22.33
CA LYS A 339 18.89 -25.03 -22.07
C LYS A 339 19.90 -25.37 -23.16
N LYS A 340 19.65 -25.00 -24.42
CA LYS A 340 20.55 -25.26 -25.57
C LYS A 340 21.78 -24.35 -25.61
N LEU A 341 21.79 -23.26 -24.85
CA LEU A 341 22.90 -22.29 -24.81
C LEU A 341 24.10 -22.81 -24.00
N SER A 342 25.30 -22.49 -24.45
CA SER A 342 26.55 -22.72 -23.72
C SER A 342 26.67 -21.83 -22.47
N PRO A 343 27.57 -22.12 -21.51
CA PRO A 343 27.71 -21.32 -20.29
C PRO A 343 27.99 -19.83 -20.53
N SER A 344 28.81 -19.48 -21.53
CA SER A 344 29.10 -18.08 -21.90
C SER A 344 27.87 -17.39 -22.49
N GLU A 345 27.13 -18.07 -23.36
CA GLU A 345 25.90 -17.56 -23.96
C GLU A 345 24.78 -17.38 -22.93
N ARG A 346 24.70 -18.26 -21.92
CA ARG A 346 23.75 -18.13 -20.80
C ARG A 346 24.02 -16.88 -19.96
N LEU A 347 25.29 -16.56 -19.72
CA LEU A 347 25.69 -15.34 -19.01
C LEU A 347 25.41 -14.09 -19.85
N ALA A 348 25.75 -14.11 -21.15
CA ALA A 348 25.43 -13.03 -22.08
C ALA A 348 23.92 -12.79 -22.16
N THR A 349 23.11 -13.85 -22.21
CA THR A 349 21.64 -13.78 -22.16
C THR A 349 21.15 -13.08 -20.89
N GLN A 350 21.67 -13.49 -19.72
CA GLN A 350 21.30 -12.88 -18.44
C GLN A 350 21.65 -11.39 -18.41
N ARG A 351 22.85 -11.01 -18.86
CA ARG A 351 23.26 -9.58 -18.93
C ARG A 351 22.36 -8.77 -19.85
N ILE A 352 22.07 -9.29 -21.05
CA ILE A 352 21.23 -8.62 -22.03
C ILE A 352 19.84 -8.33 -21.46
N PHE A 353 19.16 -9.35 -20.93
CA PHE A 353 17.82 -9.13 -20.37
C PHE A 353 17.83 -8.15 -19.20
N LEU A 354 18.81 -8.21 -18.29
CA LEU A 354 18.90 -7.26 -17.17
C LEU A 354 19.28 -5.84 -17.61
N LYS A 355 19.96 -5.65 -18.75
CA LYS A 355 20.17 -4.32 -19.38
C LYS A 355 18.88 -3.76 -19.98
N LEU A 356 18.00 -4.62 -20.47
CA LEU A 356 16.72 -4.27 -21.09
C LEU A 356 15.55 -4.18 -20.10
N VAL A 357 15.83 -4.16 -18.79
CA VAL A 357 14.82 -4.00 -17.74
C VAL A 357 14.99 -2.67 -17.01
N GLY A 358 13.87 -1.98 -16.83
CA GLY A 358 13.67 -0.86 -15.92
C GLY A 358 12.97 -1.31 -14.64
N ILE A 359 13.18 -0.58 -13.55
CA ILE A 359 12.35 -0.69 -12.35
C ILE A 359 11.44 0.53 -12.37
N GLY A 360 10.14 0.31 -12.56
CA GLY A 360 9.16 1.40 -12.56
C GLY A 360 9.05 2.01 -11.17
N GLU A 361 9.24 3.33 -11.06
CA GLU A 361 9.00 4.09 -9.84
C GLU A 361 7.49 4.38 -9.69
N SER A 362 6.81 3.69 -8.78
CA SER A 362 5.67 4.25 -8.05
C SER A 362 6.22 5.03 -6.84
N ALA A 363 6.96 6.11 -7.11
CA ALA A 363 7.77 6.81 -6.11
C ALA A 363 6.98 7.48 -4.97
N GLU A 364 5.64 7.46 -5.00
CA GLU A 364 4.81 8.14 -3.98
C GLU A 364 3.77 7.25 -3.28
N SER A 365 3.60 5.97 -3.65
CA SER A 365 2.59 5.10 -3.01
C SER A 365 3.12 3.97 -2.15
N GLY A 366 4.42 3.65 -2.19
CA GLY A 366 5.01 2.58 -1.35
C GLY A 366 4.40 1.18 -1.54
N ILE A 367 3.59 0.98 -2.57
CA ILE A 367 2.86 -0.24 -2.86
C ILE A 367 3.29 -0.71 -4.26
N GLU A 368 3.98 -1.85 -4.29
CA GLU A 368 4.50 -2.58 -5.46
C GLU A 368 5.49 -1.86 -6.38
N TRP A 369 6.73 -2.36 -6.41
CA TRP A 369 7.67 -2.11 -7.50
C TRP A 369 7.35 -3.07 -8.65
N LYS A 370 7.41 -2.60 -9.90
CA LYS A 370 7.11 -3.42 -11.08
C LYS A 370 8.26 -3.37 -12.10
N PRO A 371 8.75 -4.51 -12.60
CA PRO A 371 9.69 -4.50 -13.70
C PRO A 371 8.99 -4.04 -14.97
N VAL A 372 9.62 -3.09 -15.65
CA VAL A 372 9.17 -2.56 -16.94
C VAL A 372 10.23 -2.83 -18.00
N ARG A 373 9.82 -2.98 -19.26
CA ARG A 373 10.79 -3.09 -20.34
C ARG A 373 11.52 -1.76 -20.55
N ARG A 374 12.81 -1.82 -20.83
CA ARG A 374 13.66 -0.68 -21.20
C ARG A 374 14.25 -0.93 -22.58
N ARG A 375 14.20 0.08 -23.45
CA ARG A 375 14.92 0.08 -24.73
C ARG A 375 16.35 0.56 -24.50
N ALA A 376 17.34 -0.19 -24.97
CA ALA A 376 18.77 0.13 -24.83
C ALA A 376 19.42 0.34 -26.19
N MET A 377 20.45 1.20 -26.24
CA MET A 377 21.23 1.40 -27.47
C MET A 377 22.14 0.21 -27.74
N LEU A 378 22.38 -0.12 -29.01
CA LEU A 378 23.29 -1.22 -29.38
C LEU A 378 24.73 -0.99 -28.87
N SER A 379 25.12 0.27 -28.65
CA SER A 379 26.41 0.65 -28.04
C SER A 379 26.55 0.26 -26.57
N GLU A 380 25.46 -0.08 -25.87
CA GLU A 380 25.49 -0.51 -24.47
C GLU A 380 25.92 -1.98 -24.31
N PHE A 381 26.03 -2.72 -25.41
CA PHE A 381 26.34 -4.14 -25.42
C PHE A 381 27.78 -4.42 -25.88
N GLY A 382 28.48 -5.26 -25.12
CA GLY A 382 29.84 -5.71 -25.40
C GLY A 382 29.91 -6.70 -26.57
N ASP A 383 31.13 -6.99 -27.04
CA ASP A 383 31.31 -7.87 -28.22
C ASP A 383 30.82 -9.31 -27.96
N ASP A 384 30.90 -9.80 -26.73
CA ASP A 384 30.37 -11.10 -26.29
C ASP A 384 28.83 -11.15 -26.24
N GLU A 385 28.16 -10.01 -26.03
CA GLU A 385 26.71 -9.89 -26.01
C GLU A 385 26.11 -9.73 -27.41
N ARG A 386 26.85 -9.15 -28.37
CA ARG A 386 26.37 -8.86 -29.73
C ARG A 386 26.00 -10.10 -30.53
N ASP A 387 26.78 -11.18 -30.41
CA ASP A 387 26.45 -12.45 -31.08
C ASP A 387 25.19 -13.10 -30.49
N MET A 388 24.96 -12.93 -29.18
CA MET A 388 23.77 -13.45 -28.50
C MET A 388 22.51 -12.64 -28.84
N LEU A 389 22.63 -11.32 -29.03
CA LEU A 389 21.52 -10.47 -29.47
C LEU A 389 20.89 -10.97 -30.78
N LEU A 390 21.70 -11.38 -31.76
CA LEU A 390 21.20 -11.93 -33.03
C LEU A 390 20.39 -13.21 -32.82
N LYS A 391 20.85 -14.11 -31.93
CA LYS A 391 20.11 -15.35 -31.61
C LYS A 391 18.79 -15.04 -30.92
N LEU A 392 18.77 -14.11 -29.97
CA LEU A 392 17.56 -13.71 -29.25
C LEU A 392 16.54 -13.01 -30.14
N VAL A 393 16.99 -12.22 -31.13
CA VAL A 393 16.11 -11.60 -32.13
C VAL A 393 15.52 -12.66 -33.06
N ASN A 394 16.32 -13.63 -33.52
CA ASN A 394 15.82 -14.70 -34.40
C ASN A 394 14.76 -15.58 -33.71
N GLU A 395 14.84 -15.75 -32.39
CA GLU A 395 13.83 -16.44 -31.58
C GLU A 395 12.65 -15.53 -31.16
N ASN A 396 12.57 -14.30 -31.69
CA ASN A 396 11.56 -13.30 -31.35
C ASN A 396 11.48 -12.93 -29.85
N LEU A 397 12.55 -13.14 -29.08
CA LEU A 397 12.62 -12.75 -27.66
C LEU A 397 13.01 -11.28 -27.49
N LEU A 398 13.73 -10.72 -28.47
CA LEU A 398 14.07 -9.30 -28.56
C LEU A 398 13.65 -8.72 -29.92
N VAL A 399 13.41 -7.41 -29.95
CA VAL A 399 13.16 -6.63 -31.17
C VAL A 399 14.25 -5.56 -31.31
N SER A 400 14.69 -5.35 -32.55
CA SER A 400 15.63 -4.30 -32.94
C SER A 400 14.97 -3.40 -34.00
N ASN A 401 15.23 -2.09 -33.91
CA ASN A 401 14.80 -1.13 -34.94
C ASN A 401 15.74 -1.11 -36.16
N ALA A 402 16.91 -1.75 -36.07
CA ALA A 402 17.80 -1.99 -37.19
C ALA A 402 17.37 -3.26 -37.93
N ASP A 403 17.31 -3.22 -39.25
CA ASP A 403 16.93 -4.34 -40.11
C ASP A 403 17.99 -5.46 -40.01
N LEU A 404 17.83 -6.35 -39.04
CA LEU A 404 18.75 -7.47 -38.76
C LEU A 404 18.50 -8.67 -39.70
N SER A 405 17.43 -8.64 -40.50
CA SER A 405 16.98 -9.77 -41.33
C SER A 405 17.63 -9.88 -42.73
N ALA A 406 18.67 -9.11 -43.04
CA ALA A 406 19.30 -9.14 -44.37
C ALA A 406 20.56 -10.04 -44.44
N ASN A 407 20.38 -11.25 -44.99
CA ASN A 407 21.34 -12.20 -45.61
C ASN A 407 22.82 -12.25 -45.13
N GLU A 408 23.35 -13.48 -45.02
CA GLU A 408 24.71 -13.80 -44.56
C GLU A 408 25.87 -13.10 -45.30
N THR A 409 25.63 -12.55 -46.49
CA THR A 409 26.61 -11.77 -47.27
C THR A 409 26.87 -10.36 -46.73
N SER A 410 26.06 -9.86 -45.77
CA SER A 410 26.22 -8.54 -45.13
C SER A 410 27.07 -8.56 -43.85
N LYS A 411 27.64 -9.71 -43.44
CA LYS A 411 28.46 -9.82 -42.20
C LYS A 411 29.68 -8.88 -42.17
N LYS A 412 30.10 -8.32 -43.32
CA LYS A 412 31.20 -7.33 -43.41
C LYS A 412 30.78 -5.86 -43.28
N GLY A 413 29.50 -5.53 -43.34
CA GLY A 413 28.99 -4.16 -43.13
C GLY A 413 28.68 -3.83 -41.66
N PHE A 414 28.64 -4.85 -40.80
CA PHE A 414 28.18 -4.76 -39.40
C PHE A 414 29.15 -3.99 -38.48
N PHE A 415 30.44 -3.95 -38.82
CA PHE A 415 31.49 -3.26 -38.05
C PHE A 415 32.21 -2.15 -38.83
N GLY A 416 31.69 -1.76 -40.00
CA GLY A 416 32.32 -0.80 -40.91
C GLY A 416 31.69 0.58 -40.81
N SER A 417 32.52 1.61 -40.61
CA SER A 417 32.13 3.02 -40.56
C SER A 417 31.32 3.46 -41.80
N SER A 418 30.00 3.59 -41.66
CA SER A 418 29.20 4.30 -42.67
C SER A 418 29.02 5.76 -42.25
N LYS A 419 29.74 6.65 -42.95
CA LYS A 419 29.51 8.08 -42.97
C LYS A 419 28.24 8.37 -43.79
N SER A 420 27.05 8.21 -43.20
CA SER A 420 25.87 9.01 -43.56
C SER A 420 24.72 8.76 -42.58
N GLY A 421 24.28 9.80 -41.85
CA GLY A 421 23.03 9.83 -41.09
C GLY A 421 22.97 8.90 -39.88
N LYS A 422 23.09 9.45 -38.67
CA LYS A 422 22.96 8.73 -37.39
C LYS A 422 21.55 8.11 -37.26
N SER A 423 21.37 6.86 -37.70
CA SER A 423 20.29 6.02 -37.20
C SER A 423 20.81 5.29 -35.97
N HIS A 424 20.23 5.59 -34.80
CA HIS A 424 20.62 4.96 -33.54
C HIS A 424 19.91 3.60 -33.42
N SER A 425 20.64 2.51 -33.67
CA SER A 425 20.13 1.15 -33.50
C SER A 425 19.87 0.84 -32.01
N THR A 426 18.67 0.40 -31.69
CA THR A 426 18.20 0.07 -30.33
C THR A 426 17.64 -1.34 -30.25
N VAL A 427 17.75 -1.95 -29.07
CA VAL A 427 17.20 -3.27 -28.76
C VAL A 427 16.23 -3.17 -27.58
N GLU A 428 15.15 -3.94 -27.61
CA GLU A 428 14.21 -4.10 -26.50
C GLU A 428 13.67 -5.52 -26.38
N ILE A 429 13.09 -5.84 -25.23
CA ILE A 429 12.35 -7.10 -25.02
C ILE A 429 11.04 -7.05 -25.81
N THR A 430 10.77 -8.08 -26.61
CA THR A 430 9.61 -8.14 -27.51
C THR A 430 8.30 -7.91 -26.74
N HIS A 431 8.15 -8.56 -25.57
CA HIS A 431 6.99 -8.37 -24.69
C HIS A 431 7.35 -8.30 -23.21
N GLU A 432 6.71 -7.37 -22.51
CA GLU A 432 6.81 -7.19 -21.06
C GLU A 432 6.32 -8.41 -20.26
N ILE A 433 5.47 -9.26 -20.85
CA ILE A 433 5.03 -10.51 -20.21
C ILE A 433 6.20 -11.43 -19.87
N LEU A 434 7.29 -11.40 -20.67
CA LEU A 434 8.52 -12.18 -20.41
C LEU A 434 9.13 -11.85 -19.05
N LEU A 435 8.95 -10.62 -18.57
CA LEU A 435 9.44 -10.18 -17.26
C LEU A 435 8.72 -10.91 -16.11
N THR A 436 7.50 -11.39 -16.35
CA THR A 436 6.64 -12.01 -15.33
C THR A 436 6.38 -13.49 -15.55
N CYS A 437 6.48 -14.00 -16.78
CA CYS A 437 6.18 -15.41 -17.09
C CYS A 437 7.43 -16.29 -17.17
N TRP A 438 8.63 -15.71 -17.26
CA TRP A 438 9.87 -16.48 -17.26
C TRP A 438 10.51 -16.43 -15.88
N ASP A 439 10.24 -17.44 -15.04
CA ASP A 439 10.69 -17.52 -13.64
C ASP A 439 12.18 -17.24 -13.45
N LYS A 440 13.04 -17.62 -14.41
CA LYS A 440 14.47 -17.32 -14.33
C LYS A 440 14.75 -15.82 -14.46
N LEU A 441 14.10 -15.15 -15.41
CA LEU A 441 14.25 -13.72 -15.60
C LEU A 441 13.65 -12.94 -14.44
N ASP A 442 12.47 -13.33 -13.96
CA ASP A 442 11.89 -12.73 -12.76
C ASP A 442 12.86 -12.84 -11.58
N ASN A 443 13.39 -14.04 -11.29
CA ASN A 443 14.40 -14.23 -10.24
C ASN A 443 15.66 -13.38 -10.46
N TRP A 444 16.17 -13.29 -11.70
CA TRP A 444 17.32 -12.42 -12.00
C TRP A 444 17.02 -10.95 -11.71
N ILE A 445 15.83 -10.47 -12.05
CA ILE A 445 15.40 -9.10 -11.80
C ILE A 445 15.28 -8.86 -10.29
N GLN A 446 14.60 -9.76 -9.57
CA GLN A 446 14.42 -9.72 -8.11
C GLN A 446 15.76 -9.62 -7.38
N THR A 447 16.72 -10.46 -7.75
CA THR A 447 18.05 -10.53 -7.14
C THR A 447 18.89 -9.28 -7.43
N ASN A 448 18.72 -8.66 -8.61
CA ASN A 448 19.55 -7.54 -9.06
C ASN A 448 18.82 -6.18 -9.03
N ARG A 449 17.63 -6.10 -8.40
CA ARG A 449 16.73 -4.94 -8.45
C ARG A 449 17.39 -3.61 -8.09
N GLN A 450 18.19 -3.59 -7.03
CA GLN A 450 18.85 -2.36 -6.55
C GLN A 450 19.93 -1.90 -7.52
N GLY A 451 20.73 -2.84 -8.04
CA GLY A 451 21.76 -2.56 -9.04
C GLY A 451 21.16 -2.03 -10.35
N ILE A 452 20.04 -2.59 -10.81
CA ILE A 452 19.32 -2.12 -12.00
C ILE A 452 18.77 -0.70 -11.79
N ALA A 453 18.14 -0.43 -10.65
CA ALA A 453 17.55 0.88 -10.36
C ALA A 453 18.62 1.99 -10.27
N ILE A 454 19.69 1.77 -9.50
CA ILE A 454 20.79 2.73 -9.34
C ILE A 454 21.50 2.98 -10.68
N ARG A 455 21.76 1.91 -11.45
CA ARG A 455 22.40 2.00 -12.77
C ARG A 455 21.53 2.78 -13.76
N ASN A 456 20.23 2.53 -13.82
CA ASN A 456 19.33 3.23 -14.74
C ASN A 456 19.25 4.72 -14.40
N ARG A 457 19.18 5.06 -13.11
CA ARG A 457 19.23 6.45 -12.63
C ARG A 457 20.55 7.15 -12.98
N LEU A 458 21.67 6.45 -12.82
CA LEU A 458 22.98 6.97 -13.22
C LEU A 458 23.00 7.29 -14.72
N TYR A 459 22.49 6.40 -15.57
CA TYR A 459 22.51 6.61 -17.02
C TYR A 459 21.65 7.80 -17.46
N GLU A 460 20.51 8.06 -16.82
CA GLU A 460 19.71 9.26 -17.08
C GLU A 460 20.49 10.56 -16.77
N ASP A 461 21.16 10.59 -15.62
CA ASP A 461 21.94 11.76 -15.19
C ASP A 461 23.24 11.94 -16.01
N VAL A 462 23.88 10.85 -16.42
CA VAL A 462 25.05 10.85 -17.32
C VAL A 462 24.70 11.47 -18.67
N GLN A 463 23.53 11.17 -19.25
CA GLN A 463 23.10 11.76 -20.52
C GLN A 463 22.89 13.28 -20.42
N ARG A 464 22.31 13.75 -19.31
CA ARG A 464 22.18 15.19 -19.03
C ARG A 464 23.54 15.87 -18.93
N TRP A 465 24.45 15.26 -18.16
CA TRP A 465 25.81 15.76 -17.97
C TRP A 465 26.66 15.77 -19.23
N GLN A 466 26.55 14.76 -20.09
CA GLN A 466 27.27 14.73 -21.38
C GLN A 466 26.88 15.90 -22.29
N THR A 467 25.65 16.41 -22.15
CA THR A 467 25.13 17.51 -22.98
C THR A 467 25.64 18.88 -22.51
N LYS A 468 25.67 19.12 -21.18
CA LYS A 468 25.93 20.46 -20.61
C LYS A 468 27.26 20.58 -19.86
N LYS A 469 27.84 19.46 -19.41
CA LYS A 469 29.06 19.36 -18.58
C LYS A 469 29.08 20.31 -17.38
N LEU A 470 27.92 20.54 -16.75
CA LEU A 470 27.80 21.41 -15.58
C LEU A 470 28.22 20.67 -14.31
N GLU A 471 28.94 21.34 -13.40
CA GLU A 471 29.36 20.75 -12.12
C GLU A 471 28.17 20.43 -11.20
N ASP A 472 27.05 21.16 -11.33
CA ASP A 472 25.83 20.95 -10.53
C ASP A 472 25.07 19.66 -10.86
N GLU A 473 25.38 19.03 -12.00
CA GLU A 473 24.78 17.75 -12.42
C GLU A 473 25.55 16.54 -11.87
N LEU A 474 26.75 16.74 -11.31
CA LEU A 474 27.57 15.67 -10.72
C LEU A 474 27.00 15.19 -9.38
N TRP A 475 27.10 13.89 -9.11
CA TRP A 475 26.56 13.31 -7.89
C TRP A 475 27.44 13.61 -6.67
N THR A 476 26.81 13.95 -5.54
CA THR A 476 27.48 14.17 -4.24
C THR A 476 26.74 13.46 -3.10
N GLY A 477 27.39 13.34 -1.94
CA GLY A 477 26.79 12.75 -0.74
C GLY A 477 26.39 11.28 -0.93
N SER A 478 25.19 10.90 -0.47
CA SER A 478 24.72 9.51 -0.45
C SER A 478 24.62 8.85 -1.83
N LYS A 479 24.27 9.60 -2.88
CA LYS A 479 24.20 9.07 -4.26
C LYS A 479 25.57 8.62 -4.77
N LEU A 480 26.61 9.40 -4.47
CA LEU A 480 27.98 9.09 -4.86
C LEU A 480 28.54 7.89 -4.08
N GLU A 481 28.21 7.75 -2.78
CA GLU A 481 28.68 6.57 -2.03
C GLU A 481 27.99 5.28 -2.47
N GLN A 482 26.67 5.32 -2.75
CA GLN A 482 25.95 4.16 -3.28
C GLN A 482 26.54 3.66 -4.61
N ILE A 483 26.94 4.56 -5.51
CA ILE A 483 27.54 4.16 -6.79
C ILE A 483 28.97 3.65 -6.64
N LEU A 484 29.74 4.17 -5.66
CA LEU A 484 31.09 3.69 -5.37
C LEU A 484 31.10 2.31 -4.68
N GLU A 485 30.10 2.00 -3.86
CA GLU A 485 29.89 0.66 -3.31
C GLU A 485 29.47 -0.31 -4.41
N LEU A 486 28.52 0.06 -5.27
CA LEU A 486 28.09 -0.78 -6.39
C LEU A 486 29.23 -1.03 -7.40
N LYS A 487 30.12 -0.04 -7.61
CA LYS A 487 31.34 -0.19 -8.43
C LYS A 487 32.34 -1.21 -7.85
N LYS A 488 32.23 -1.57 -6.56
CA LYS A 488 33.08 -2.59 -5.91
C LYS A 488 32.42 -3.97 -5.84
N ASP A 489 31.15 -4.09 -6.20
CA ASP A 489 30.42 -5.36 -6.14
C ASP A 489 30.80 -6.26 -7.32
N ASP A 490 31.45 -7.39 -7.03
CA ASP A 490 31.87 -8.38 -8.03
C ASP A 490 30.67 -8.97 -8.78
N ASN A 491 29.52 -9.14 -8.12
CA ASN A 491 28.31 -9.66 -8.74
C ASN A 491 27.71 -8.65 -9.74
N PHE A 492 27.80 -7.35 -9.44
CA PHE A 492 27.41 -6.29 -10.37
C PHE A 492 28.26 -6.30 -11.65
N HIS A 493 29.58 -6.48 -11.54
CA HIS A 493 30.44 -6.61 -12.71
C HIS A 493 30.17 -7.89 -13.51
N GLN A 494 29.94 -9.00 -12.81
CA GLN A 494 29.74 -10.30 -13.44
C GLN A 494 28.39 -10.40 -14.17
N VAL A 495 27.30 -9.93 -13.56
CA VAL A 495 25.91 -10.14 -14.00
C VAL A 495 25.31 -8.93 -14.72
N LEU A 496 25.74 -7.70 -14.40
CA LEU A 496 25.24 -6.47 -15.04
C LEU A 496 26.26 -5.81 -15.99
N GLY A 497 27.48 -6.37 -16.08
CA GLY A 497 28.51 -5.95 -17.03
C GLY A 497 29.24 -4.66 -16.64
N GLY A 498 29.11 -4.21 -15.39
CA GLY A 498 29.73 -2.98 -14.89
C GLY A 498 29.12 -1.69 -15.48
N PHE A 499 29.83 -0.58 -15.31
CA PHE A 499 29.47 0.72 -15.90
C PHE A 499 30.20 0.94 -17.22
N ASN A 500 29.54 1.58 -18.19
CA ASN A 500 30.19 1.95 -19.46
C ASN A 500 31.20 3.09 -19.27
N HIS A 501 31.87 3.48 -20.36
CA HIS A 501 32.94 4.48 -20.30
C HIS A 501 32.41 5.86 -19.87
N GLU A 502 31.27 6.30 -20.39
CA GLU A 502 30.67 7.60 -20.10
C GLU A 502 30.22 7.71 -18.64
N ALA A 503 29.64 6.64 -18.10
CA ALA A 503 29.23 6.55 -16.70
C ALA A 503 30.44 6.55 -15.77
N ASN A 504 31.53 5.87 -16.12
CA ASN A 504 32.76 5.91 -15.34
C ASN A 504 33.38 7.31 -15.32
N GLN A 505 33.41 8.02 -16.47
CA GLN A 505 33.87 9.41 -16.50
C GLN A 505 33.04 10.33 -15.58
N PHE A 506 31.72 10.16 -15.57
CA PHE A 506 30.83 10.92 -14.69
C PHE A 506 31.10 10.62 -13.20
N ILE A 507 31.28 9.35 -12.85
CA ILE A 507 31.62 8.93 -11.48
C ILE A 507 32.97 9.53 -11.08
N ASP A 508 33.98 9.46 -11.95
CA ASP A 508 35.32 9.96 -11.66
C ASP A 508 35.32 11.49 -11.51
N ALA A 509 34.58 12.22 -12.35
CA ALA A 509 34.38 13.66 -12.22
C ALA A 509 33.66 14.04 -10.91
N SER A 510 32.68 13.23 -10.48
CA SER A 510 31.96 13.40 -9.22
C SER A 510 32.88 13.19 -8.00
N VAL A 511 33.76 12.19 -8.06
CA VAL A 511 34.81 11.95 -7.06
C VAL A 511 35.81 13.11 -7.01
N GLU A 512 36.22 13.62 -8.17
CA GLU A 512 37.16 14.74 -8.25
C GLU A 512 36.56 16.02 -7.64
N LEU A 513 35.28 16.29 -7.88
CA LEU A 513 34.54 17.40 -7.26
C LEU A 513 34.53 17.28 -5.73
N ARG A 514 34.23 16.08 -5.18
CA ARG A 514 34.29 15.79 -3.74
C ARG A 514 35.67 16.10 -3.18
N ASP A 515 36.73 15.63 -3.84
CA ASP A 515 38.10 15.82 -3.38
C ASP A 515 38.56 17.29 -3.45
N ARG A 516 38.11 18.04 -4.47
CA ARG A 516 38.35 19.49 -4.56
C ARG A 516 37.62 20.25 -3.45
N GLN A 517 36.37 19.90 -3.14
CA GLN A 517 35.61 20.49 -2.05
C GLN A 517 36.27 20.21 -0.68
N LEU A 518 36.72 18.97 -0.45
CA LEU A 518 37.46 18.60 0.76
C LEU A 518 38.80 19.34 0.88
N LYS A 519 39.53 19.54 -0.23
CA LYS A 519 40.78 20.32 -0.24
C LYS A 519 40.54 21.82 -0.02
N ARG A 520 39.46 22.39 -0.57
CA ARG A 520 39.06 23.80 -0.32
C ARG A 520 38.67 23.99 1.15
N ALA A 521 37.89 23.08 1.73
CA ALA A 521 37.54 23.10 3.15
C ALA A 521 38.78 23.05 4.05
N ARG A 522 39.77 22.19 3.72
CA ARG A 522 41.06 22.12 4.44
C ARG A 522 41.92 23.37 4.29
N ARG A 523 41.88 24.06 3.13
CA ARG A 523 42.64 25.32 2.91
C ARG A 523 42.01 26.52 3.62
N PHE A 524 40.68 26.62 3.67
CA PHE A 524 40.00 27.68 4.42
C PHE A 524 40.22 27.56 5.93
N ALA A 525 40.49 26.35 6.44
CA ALA A 525 40.86 26.14 7.84
C ALA A 525 42.27 26.67 8.21
N LEU A 526 43.14 26.99 7.23
CA LEU A 526 44.55 27.33 7.47
C LEU A 526 44.89 28.83 7.43
N VAL A 527 43.97 29.71 6.98
CA VAL A 527 44.28 31.13 6.66
C VAL A 527 43.87 32.12 7.76
N GLY A 528 43.17 31.70 8.81
CA GLY A 528 42.75 32.57 9.91
C GLY A 528 43.76 32.67 11.06
N PHE A 529 44.97 33.22 10.84
CA PHE A 529 45.93 33.48 11.93
C PHE A 529 46.71 34.80 11.72
N THR A 530 46.33 35.86 12.43
CA THR A 530 47.29 36.86 12.94
C THR A 530 46.84 37.46 14.29
N LEU A 531 47.65 37.13 15.30
CA LEU A 531 48.08 37.89 16.49
C LEU A 531 47.11 38.20 17.66
N ALA A 532 47.51 37.63 18.81
CA ALA A 532 47.34 38.07 20.20
C ALA A 532 46.01 37.77 20.93
N GLY A 533 45.77 36.50 21.28
CA GLY A 533 44.72 36.12 22.24
C GLY A 533 44.50 34.62 22.46
N LEU A 534 45.53 33.78 22.31
CA LEU A 534 45.40 32.34 22.05
C LEU A 534 45.94 31.45 23.18
N ALA A 535 45.39 31.57 24.39
CA ALA A 535 45.54 30.51 25.40
C ALA A 535 44.18 30.09 25.97
N THR A 536 43.27 31.05 26.18
CA THR A 536 41.86 30.78 26.53
C THR A 536 41.01 30.36 25.34
N VAL A 537 41.31 30.85 24.13
CA VAL A 537 40.61 30.46 22.90
C VAL A 537 41.01 29.07 22.41
N PHE A 538 42.24 28.58 22.65
CA PHE A 538 42.62 27.21 22.26
C PHE A 538 41.95 26.14 23.11
N GLY A 539 41.80 26.35 24.43
CA GLY A 539 41.00 25.48 25.27
C GLY A 539 39.54 25.48 24.85
N GLY A 540 38.98 26.66 24.58
CA GLY A 540 37.60 26.81 24.09
C GLY A 540 37.38 26.22 22.70
N PHE A 541 38.32 26.37 21.77
CA PHE A 541 38.21 25.89 20.39
C PHE A 541 38.48 24.38 20.29
N ALA A 542 39.45 23.85 21.03
CA ALA A 542 39.64 22.39 21.15
C ALA A 542 38.44 21.75 21.84
N PHE A 543 37.89 22.39 22.87
CA PHE A 543 36.63 21.97 23.50
C PHE A 543 35.47 22.03 22.51
N VAL A 544 35.30 23.10 21.74
CA VAL A 544 34.25 23.22 20.71
C VAL A 544 34.45 22.19 19.59
N GLN A 545 35.67 21.94 19.13
CA GLN A 545 35.98 20.87 18.17
C GLN A 545 35.70 19.48 18.74
N GLN A 546 36.06 19.23 20.00
CA GLN A 546 35.78 17.97 20.67
C GLN A 546 34.27 17.76 20.87
N GLN A 547 33.52 18.82 21.20
CA GLN A 547 32.06 18.78 21.29
C GLN A 547 31.42 18.56 19.91
N GLU A 548 31.94 19.19 18.85
CA GLU A 548 31.44 18.98 17.49
C GLU A 548 31.76 17.56 16.98
N ALA A 549 32.93 17.01 17.29
CA ALA A 549 33.29 15.63 16.98
C ALA A 549 32.40 14.62 17.74
N GLN A 550 32.11 14.87 19.03
CA GLN A 550 31.16 14.07 19.82
C GLN A 550 29.74 14.14 19.22
N LYS A 551 29.33 15.33 18.77
CA LYS A 551 28.06 15.54 18.08
C LYS A 551 27.98 14.75 16.77
N GLN A 552 28.99 14.84 15.91
CA GLN A 552 29.03 14.06 14.65
C GLN A 552 29.06 12.55 14.92
N ASN A 553 29.71 12.11 16.00
CA ASN A 553 29.69 10.70 16.42
C ASN A 553 28.28 10.24 16.79
N ILE A 554 27.53 11.05 17.55
CA ILE A 554 26.14 10.75 17.93
C ILE A 554 25.21 10.73 16.71
N ILE A 555 25.36 11.70 15.81
CA ILE A 555 24.59 11.75 14.55
C ILE A 555 24.89 10.50 13.72
N GLY A 556 26.16 10.10 13.60
CA GLY A 556 26.56 8.86 12.95
C GLY A 556 25.92 7.62 13.58
N MET A 557 25.86 7.54 14.92
CA MET A 557 25.19 6.45 15.63
C MET A 557 23.68 6.40 15.34
N THR A 558 23.00 7.55 15.29
CA THR A 558 21.57 7.61 14.93
C THR A 558 21.31 7.16 13.51
N GLN A 559 22.19 7.51 12.56
CA GLN A 559 22.09 7.07 11.17
C GLN A 559 22.36 5.57 11.02
N ILE A 560 23.29 5.00 11.80
CA ILE A 560 23.54 3.56 11.85
C ILE A 560 22.33 2.83 12.45
N ALA A 561 21.71 3.38 13.50
CA ALA A 561 20.48 2.83 14.05
C ALA A 561 19.35 2.79 12.99
N GLU A 562 19.15 3.88 12.26
CA GLU A 562 18.18 3.95 11.15
C GLU A 562 18.49 2.98 10.01
N SER A 563 19.76 2.83 9.63
CA SER A 563 20.13 1.88 8.56
C SER A 563 19.94 0.42 8.98
N ARG A 564 20.21 0.09 10.25
CA ARG A 564 20.00 -1.26 10.82
C ARG A 564 18.53 -1.61 10.98
N LEU A 565 17.68 -0.62 11.26
CA LEU A 565 16.22 -0.77 11.20
C LEU A 565 15.75 -1.19 9.81
N LEU A 566 16.29 -0.57 8.75
CA LEU A 566 15.94 -0.89 7.37
C LEU A 566 16.39 -2.29 6.93
N THR A 567 17.38 -2.89 7.61
CA THR A 567 17.87 -4.25 7.36
C THR A 567 17.28 -5.31 8.30
N SER A 568 16.21 -4.98 9.04
CA SER A 568 15.55 -5.88 10.01
C SER A 568 16.47 -6.36 11.14
N ASN A 569 17.53 -5.60 11.45
CA ASN A 569 18.43 -5.89 12.56
C ASN A 569 18.12 -4.99 13.76
N GLU A 570 16.93 -5.20 14.32
CA GLU A 570 16.27 -4.30 15.28
C GLU A 570 17.01 -4.20 16.62
N LEU A 571 17.59 -5.31 17.10
CA LEU A 571 18.41 -5.37 18.32
C LEU A 571 19.69 -4.53 18.23
N ASP A 572 20.42 -4.67 17.11
CA ASP A 572 21.65 -3.90 16.89
C ASP A 572 21.32 -2.42 16.60
N ALA A 573 20.15 -2.13 16.03
CA ALA A 573 19.67 -0.77 15.85
C ALA A 573 19.37 -0.09 17.19
N MET A 574 18.64 -0.77 18.08
CA MET A 574 18.31 -0.30 19.42
C MET A 574 19.58 -0.06 20.25
N THR A 575 20.55 -0.96 20.17
CA THR A 575 21.84 -0.83 20.85
C THR A 575 22.55 0.47 20.46
N GLU A 576 22.58 0.82 19.17
CA GLU A 576 23.18 2.08 18.71
C GLU A 576 22.37 3.31 19.14
N ALA A 577 21.04 3.22 19.15
CA ALA A 577 20.18 4.32 19.59
C ALA A 577 20.34 4.60 21.10
N ILE A 578 20.41 3.56 21.94
CA ILE A 578 20.68 3.67 23.39
C ILE A 578 22.07 4.26 23.62
N LYS A 579 23.10 3.80 22.88
CA LYS A 579 24.46 4.34 22.95
C LYS A 579 24.49 5.82 22.56
N ALA A 580 23.80 6.21 21.49
CA ALA A 580 23.68 7.60 21.03
C ALA A 580 23.06 8.49 22.12
N LYS A 581 21.98 8.04 22.77
CA LYS A 581 21.32 8.76 23.87
C LYS A 581 22.20 8.87 25.12
N LYS A 582 22.94 7.83 25.49
CA LYS A 582 23.87 7.88 26.64
C LYS A 582 25.01 8.88 26.39
N LYS A 583 25.57 8.91 25.18
CA LYS A 583 26.59 9.91 24.80
C LYS A 583 26.03 11.32 24.73
N LEU A 584 24.79 11.50 24.25
CA LEU A 584 24.10 12.79 24.25
C LEU A 584 23.93 13.35 25.67
N ASN A 585 23.68 12.51 26.66
CA ASN A 585 23.58 12.95 28.06
C ASN A 585 24.90 13.50 28.62
N ASN A 586 26.04 13.08 28.06
CA ASN A 586 27.38 13.52 28.45
C ASN A 586 27.87 14.76 27.69
N LEU A 587 27.10 15.29 26.72
CA LEU A 587 27.42 16.54 26.03
C LEU A 587 27.13 17.77 26.92
N TRP A 588 28.07 18.71 26.91
CA TRP A 588 27.97 19.96 27.66
C TRP A 588 26.91 20.90 27.07
N LEU A 589 26.90 21.07 25.75
CA LEU A 589 25.90 21.82 25.01
C LEU A 589 25.03 20.83 24.23
N LYS A 590 23.81 20.60 24.72
CA LYS A 590 22.84 19.72 24.07
C LYS A 590 22.20 20.49 22.91
N ASP A 591 22.77 20.33 21.71
CA ASP A 591 22.15 20.84 20.50
C ASP A 591 20.75 20.22 20.34
N ALA A 592 19.74 21.09 20.23
CA ALA A 592 18.36 20.67 20.15
C ALA A 592 18.08 19.82 18.90
N LYS A 593 18.87 19.98 17.81
CA LYS A 593 18.72 19.17 16.59
C LYS A 593 19.28 17.75 16.78
N THR A 594 20.49 17.62 17.32
CA THR A 594 21.08 16.30 17.66
C THR A 594 20.20 15.56 18.67
N ARG A 595 19.62 16.28 19.62
CA ARG A 595 18.65 15.73 20.56
C ARG A 595 17.46 15.12 19.82
N THR A 596 16.73 15.88 19.01
CA THR A 596 15.58 15.36 18.24
C THR A 596 15.95 14.15 17.37
N GLN A 597 17.12 14.12 16.72
CA GLN A 597 17.56 12.96 15.93
C GLN A 597 17.79 11.70 16.76
N VAL A 598 18.42 11.84 17.93
CA VAL A 598 18.59 10.73 18.88
C VAL A 598 17.24 10.24 19.39
N GLU A 599 16.33 11.18 19.66
CA GLU A 599 14.97 10.89 20.13
C GLU A 599 14.18 10.11 19.08
N LEU A 600 14.27 10.50 17.80
CA LEU A 600 13.66 9.81 16.67
C LEU A 600 14.27 8.41 16.43
N ALA A 601 15.59 8.27 16.49
CA ALA A 601 16.25 6.97 16.34
C ALA A 601 15.86 6.01 17.47
N LEU A 602 15.81 6.49 18.71
CA LEU A 602 15.36 5.70 19.87
C LEU A 602 13.88 5.32 19.74
N LEU A 603 13.04 6.25 19.27
CA LEU A 603 11.62 6.03 19.03
C LEU A 603 11.40 4.98 17.93
N ASN A 604 12.12 5.07 16.81
CA ASN A 604 11.99 4.13 15.71
C ASN A 604 12.46 2.72 16.09
N THR A 605 13.54 2.62 16.88
CA THR A 605 14.09 1.33 17.34
C THR A 605 13.25 0.63 18.39
N VAL A 606 12.71 1.38 19.36
CA VAL A 606 11.72 0.84 20.32
C VAL A 606 10.43 0.44 19.60
N HIS A 607 10.08 1.09 18.49
CA HIS A 607 8.84 0.82 17.78
C HIS A 607 8.90 -0.27 16.71
N SER A 608 10.05 -0.59 16.12
CA SER A 608 10.13 -1.75 15.21
C SER A 608 9.78 -3.04 15.93
N LEU A 609 10.22 -3.15 17.19
CA LEU A 609 9.88 -4.25 18.09
C LEU A 609 8.39 -4.28 18.49
N ALA A 610 7.65 -3.19 18.25
CA ALA A 610 6.23 -3.07 18.57
C ALA A 610 5.30 -3.29 17.35
N ALA A 611 5.85 -3.41 16.14
CA ALA A 611 5.09 -3.94 15.00
C ALA A 611 4.99 -5.46 15.15
N PRO A 612 3.84 -6.08 14.82
CA PRO A 612 3.73 -7.52 14.95
C PRO A 612 4.73 -8.19 14.01
N HIS A 613 5.57 -9.07 14.56
CA HIS A 613 6.48 -9.85 13.76
C HIS A 613 5.63 -10.77 12.86
N THR A 614 5.67 -10.53 11.54
CA THR A 614 4.79 -11.21 10.58
C THR A 614 5.55 -12.39 9.97
N LEU A 615 5.02 -13.60 10.18
CA LEU A 615 5.55 -14.84 9.62
C LEU A 615 4.76 -15.15 8.34
N GLY A 616 5.42 -15.02 7.19
CA GLY A 616 4.92 -15.45 5.89
C GLY A 616 5.50 -16.81 5.50
N GLY A 617 4.75 -17.60 4.73
CA GLY A 617 5.26 -18.85 4.14
C GLY A 617 4.24 -19.97 3.94
N HIS A 618 3.00 -19.80 4.41
CA HIS A 618 1.87 -20.63 3.99
C HIS A 618 1.35 -20.17 2.63
N ALA A 619 0.91 -21.13 1.79
CA ALA A 619 0.37 -20.82 0.46
C ALA A 619 -1.12 -20.42 0.50
N GLU A 620 -1.81 -20.83 1.56
CA GLU A 620 -3.23 -20.56 1.80
C GLU A 620 -3.48 -20.13 3.25
N GLN A 621 -4.75 -19.89 3.58
CA GLN A 621 -5.23 -19.42 4.89
C GLN A 621 -4.67 -20.23 6.06
N VAL A 622 -4.39 -19.57 7.19
CA VAL A 622 -3.88 -20.21 8.40
C VAL A 622 -5.00 -20.32 9.43
N ASN A 623 -5.39 -21.55 9.79
CA ASN A 623 -6.59 -21.83 10.57
C ASN A 623 -6.35 -21.86 12.10
N GLY A 624 -5.12 -22.13 12.52
CA GLY A 624 -4.81 -22.29 13.94
C GLY A 624 -3.32 -22.23 14.24
N VAL A 625 -3.01 -21.82 15.47
CA VAL A 625 -1.63 -21.67 15.98
C VAL A 625 -1.52 -22.20 17.41
N SER A 626 -0.37 -22.76 17.75
CA SER A 626 -0.07 -23.22 19.11
C SER A 626 1.41 -23.00 19.42
N PHE A 627 1.71 -22.43 20.59
CA PHE A 627 3.08 -22.40 21.11
C PHE A 627 3.49 -23.75 21.70
N SER A 628 4.79 -24.06 21.62
CA SER A 628 5.41 -25.12 22.40
C SER A 628 5.43 -24.74 23.89
N PRO A 629 5.49 -25.72 24.82
CA PRO A 629 5.49 -25.44 26.26
C PRO A 629 6.66 -24.59 26.75
N ASP A 630 7.79 -24.60 26.03
CA ASP A 630 8.97 -23.77 26.32
C ASP A 630 8.91 -22.39 25.64
N GLY A 631 7.89 -22.14 24.81
CA GLY A 631 7.67 -20.88 24.11
C GLY A 631 8.62 -20.61 22.95
N LYS A 632 9.54 -21.53 22.63
CA LYS A 632 10.58 -21.34 21.59
C LYS A 632 10.15 -21.72 20.19
N THR A 633 9.11 -22.53 20.07
CA THR A 633 8.58 -23.00 18.80
C THR A 633 7.11 -22.66 18.68
N LEU A 634 6.70 -22.13 17.52
CA LEU A 634 5.30 -21.97 17.17
C LEU A 634 4.92 -22.99 16.10
N ALA A 635 3.78 -23.65 16.25
CA ALA A 635 3.18 -24.47 15.21
C ALA A 635 1.99 -23.74 14.57
N SER A 636 1.84 -23.86 13.26
CA SER A 636 0.69 -23.33 12.51
C SER A 636 0.07 -24.38 11.59
N ALA A 637 -1.26 -24.35 11.49
CA ALA A 637 -2.07 -25.22 10.64
C ALA A 637 -2.72 -24.41 9.51
N SER A 638 -2.76 -24.94 8.30
CA SER A 638 -3.23 -24.19 7.12
C SER A 638 -4.05 -25.04 6.15
N ASN A 639 -4.84 -24.34 5.32
CA ASN A 639 -5.51 -24.88 4.14
C ASN A 639 -4.54 -25.36 3.05
N ASP A 640 -3.24 -25.10 3.16
CA ASP A 640 -2.23 -25.65 2.25
C ASP A 640 -1.86 -27.13 2.53
N ASN A 641 -2.65 -27.81 3.38
CA ASN A 641 -2.48 -29.19 3.84
C ASN A 641 -1.22 -29.43 4.67
N THR A 642 -0.53 -28.36 5.09
CA THR A 642 0.71 -28.45 5.87
C THR A 642 0.57 -27.93 7.29
N VAL A 643 1.45 -28.43 8.15
CA VAL A 643 1.74 -27.81 9.44
C VAL A 643 3.15 -27.25 9.38
N LYS A 644 3.37 -26.01 9.81
CA LYS A 644 4.71 -25.40 9.85
C LYS A 644 5.15 -25.16 11.29
N LEU A 645 6.44 -25.38 11.53
CA LEU A 645 7.11 -25.08 12.80
C LEU A 645 8.02 -23.88 12.61
N TRP A 646 7.91 -22.90 13.49
CA TRP A 646 8.63 -21.63 13.43
C TRP A 646 9.42 -21.44 14.71
N ASP A 647 10.60 -20.85 14.57
CA ASP A 647 11.36 -20.31 15.69
C ASP A 647 10.71 -18.99 16.12
N THR A 648 10.32 -18.89 17.39
CA THR A 648 9.55 -17.74 17.88
C THR A 648 10.38 -16.47 18.01
N ASP A 649 11.68 -16.59 18.25
CA ASP A 649 12.58 -15.47 18.49
C ASP A 649 13.03 -14.85 17.16
N THR A 650 13.30 -15.68 16.16
CA THR A 650 13.83 -15.24 14.85
C THR A 650 12.78 -15.17 13.75
N GLY A 651 11.60 -15.76 13.97
CA GLY A 651 10.54 -15.90 12.96
C GLY A 651 10.89 -16.83 11.79
N LYS A 652 11.99 -17.58 11.88
CA LYS A 652 12.42 -18.47 10.80
C LYS A 652 11.59 -19.75 10.77
N LEU A 653 11.23 -20.17 9.57
CA LEU A 653 10.65 -21.49 9.35
C LEU A 653 11.67 -22.57 9.71
N LEU A 654 11.39 -23.37 10.73
CA LEU A 654 12.19 -24.52 11.14
C LEU A 654 11.89 -25.74 10.26
N LYS A 655 10.61 -26.06 10.09
CA LYS A 655 10.16 -27.24 9.33
C LYS A 655 8.77 -27.04 8.71
N SER A 656 8.55 -27.70 7.57
CA SER A 656 7.23 -27.90 6.98
C SER A 656 6.88 -29.38 7.08
N LEU A 657 5.82 -29.70 7.83
CA LEU A 657 5.31 -31.05 8.03
C LEU A 657 4.24 -31.33 6.97
N THR A 658 4.54 -32.27 6.08
CA THR A 658 3.65 -32.67 4.98
C THR A 658 3.18 -34.10 5.20
N GLY A 659 1.89 -34.36 4.98
CA GLY A 659 1.32 -35.70 5.12
C GLY A 659 -0.19 -35.80 5.36
N HIS A 660 -0.87 -34.68 5.61
CA HIS A 660 -2.33 -34.59 5.46
C HIS A 660 -2.69 -34.42 3.98
N THR A 661 -3.87 -34.91 3.59
CA THR A 661 -4.36 -34.83 2.19
C THR A 661 -5.35 -33.70 1.95
N GLU A 662 -5.85 -33.10 3.03
CA GLU A 662 -6.81 -31.99 3.04
C GLU A 662 -6.37 -30.93 4.07
N TRP A 663 -7.11 -29.83 4.16
CA TRP A 663 -6.80 -28.70 5.04
C TRP A 663 -6.55 -29.12 6.49
N VAL A 664 -5.63 -28.44 7.17
CA VAL A 664 -5.35 -28.67 8.59
C VAL A 664 -6.06 -27.59 9.41
N ASN A 665 -7.00 -28.00 10.25
CA ASN A 665 -7.90 -27.11 10.99
C ASN A 665 -7.33 -26.64 12.34
N GLY A 666 -6.49 -27.47 12.99
CA GLY A 666 -5.98 -27.16 14.32
C GLY A 666 -4.75 -27.97 14.68
N VAL A 667 -3.94 -27.43 15.60
CA VAL A 667 -2.71 -28.03 16.09
C VAL A 667 -2.58 -27.87 17.61
N SER A 668 -1.92 -28.81 18.26
CA SER A 668 -1.67 -28.77 19.70
C SER A 668 -0.37 -29.49 20.05
N PHE A 669 0.49 -28.85 20.84
CA PHE A 669 1.71 -29.49 21.37
C PHE A 669 1.41 -30.38 22.58
N SER A 670 2.15 -31.47 22.72
CA SER A 670 2.21 -32.23 23.97
C SER A 670 2.84 -31.37 25.08
N PRO A 671 2.52 -31.61 26.37
CA PRO A 671 3.08 -30.83 27.48
C PRO A 671 4.61 -30.88 27.61
N ASP A 672 5.26 -31.87 27.00
CA ASP A 672 6.73 -31.98 26.95
C ASP A 672 7.35 -31.37 25.67
N GLY A 673 6.53 -30.86 24.75
CA GLY A 673 6.93 -30.24 23.48
C GLY A 673 7.51 -31.19 22.43
N LYS A 674 7.60 -32.49 22.71
CA LYS A 674 8.25 -33.47 21.81
C LYS A 674 7.33 -33.99 20.72
N THR A 675 6.02 -33.93 20.96
CA THR A 675 5.00 -34.39 20.03
C THR A 675 4.07 -33.24 19.67
N LEU A 676 3.69 -33.13 18.41
CA LEU A 676 2.64 -32.23 17.94
C LEU A 676 1.48 -33.08 17.42
N ALA A 677 0.25 -32.69 17.73
CA ALA A 677 -0.95 -33.26 17.12
C ALA A 677 -1.55 -32.27 16.13
N SER A 678 -2.06 -32.76 15.00
CA SER A 678 -2.78 -31.97 14.00
C SER A 678 -4.10 -32.62 13.62
N ALA A 679 -5.15 -31.81 13.51
CA ALA A 679 -6.50 -32.20 13.09
C ALA A 679 -6.79 -31.68 11.67
N SER A 680 -7.40 -32.51 10.81
CA SER A 680 -7.54 -32.20 9.38
C SER A 680 -8.92 -32.56 8.82
N GLY A 681 -9.24 -31.91 7.69
CA GLY A 681 -10.30 -32.27 6.75
C GLY A 681 -10.22 -33.69 6.20
N ASP A 682 -9.08 -34.37 6.32
CA ASP A 682 -8.93 -35.76 5.86
C ASP A 682 -9.49 -36.81 6.84
N ASN A 683 -10.28 -36.37 7.83
CA ASN A 683 -10.89 -37.18 8.89
C ASN A 683 -9.88 -37.83 9.85
N THR A 684 -8.60 -37.42 9.80
CA THR A 684 -7.56 -37.99 10.65
C THR A 684 -6.96 -36.98 11.63
N VAL A 685 -6.36 -37.54 12.69
CA VAL A 685 -5.44 -36.80 13.56
C VAL A 685 -4.05 -37.38 13.39
N LYS A 686 -3.03 -36.56 13.14
CA LYS A 686 -1.64 -37.03 13.04
C LYS A 686 -0.83 -36.57 14.25
N LEU A 687 -0.01 -37.48 14.77
CA LEU A 687 1.01 -37.20 15.78
C LEU A 687 2.36 -37.11 15.10
N TRP A 688 3.09 -36.02 15.34
CA TRP A 688 4.37 -35.70 14.72
C TRP A 688 5.44 -35.59 15.78
N ASP A 689 6.63 -36.07 15.46
CA ASP A 689 7.83 -35.83 16.26
C ASP A 689 8.37 -34.44 15.91
N THR A 690 8.44 -33.53 16.87
CA THR A 690 8.75 -32.12 16.63
C THR A 690 10.21 -31.92 16.21
N ALA A 691 11.12 -32.77 16.69
CA ALA A 691 12.55 -32.70 16.39
C ALA A 691 12.87 -33.18 14.97
N THR A 692 12.23 -34.25 14.51
CA THR A 692 12.47 -34.85 13.19
C THR A 692 11.50 -34.34 12.13
N GLY A 693 10.28 -33.98 12.52
CA GLY A 693 9.18 -33.60 11.63
C GLY A 693 8.47 -34.78 10.98
N LYS A 694 8.71 -36.02 11.46
CA LYS A 694 8.10 -37.23 10.92
C LYS A 694 6.79 -37.56 11.63
N VAL A 695 5.85 -38.16 10.90
CA VAL A 695 4.63 -38.73 11.48
C VAL A 695 5.01 -39.92 12.38
N ILE A 696 4.66 -39.83 13.66
CA ILE A 696 4.76 -40.92 14.64
C ILE A 696 3.56 -41.87 14.45
N LYS A 697 2.34 -41.31 14.36
CA LYS A 697 1.09 -42.07 14.19
C LYS A 697 0.06 -41.26 13.41
N THR A 698 -0.80 -41.97 12.67
CA THR A 698 -2.06 -41.43 12.13
C THR A 698 -3.22 -42.12 12.86
N LEU A 699 -4.03 -41.33 13.55
CA LEU A 699 -5.20 -41.78 14.29
C LEU A 699 -6.40 -41.70 13.35
N THR A 700 -7.01 -42.86 13.10
CA THR A 700 -8.18 -43.01 12.22
C THR A 700 -9.37 -43.49 13.06
N GLY A 701 -10.56 -42.92 12.82
CA GLY A 701 -11.77 -43.31 13.54
C GLY A 701 -12.88 -42.27 13.59
N HIS A 702 -12.61 -41.01 13.21
CA HIS A 702 -13.67 -40.06 12.84
C HIS A 702 -14.15 -40.33 11.42
N ILE A 703 -15.41 -40.03 11.15
CA ILE A 703 -16.04 -40.25 9.83
C ILE A 703 -16.24 -38.97 9.03
N ASP A 704 -15.91 -37.82 9.62
CA ASP A 704 -15.99 -36.48 9.03
C ASP A 704 -14.80 -35.64 9.53
N SER A 705 -14.68 -34.41 9.01
CA SER A 705 -13.56 -33.50 9.26
C SER A 705 -13.26 -33.37 10.75
N VAL A 706 -11.98 -33.41 11.11
CA VAL A 706 -11.54 -33.15 12.48
C VAL A 706 -11.19 -31.67 12.59
N ASN A 707 -11.93 -30.95 13.41
CA ASN A 707 -11.87 -29.48 13.49
C ASN A 707 -10.93 -28.99 14.61
N GLY A 708 -10.76 -29.78 15.68
CA GLY A 708 -9.99 -29.37 16.84
C GLY A 708 -9.32 -30.53 17.55
N VAL A 709 -8.21 -30.24 18.22
CA VAL A 709 -7.40 -31.23 18.93
C VAL A 709 -6.77 -30.61 20.18
N SER A 710 -6.71 -31.35 21.27
CA SER A 710 -6.09 -30.89 22.53
C SER A 710 -5.46 -32.05 23.29
N PHE A 711 -4.20 -31.90 23.73
CA PHE A 711 -3.57 -32.85 24.66
C PHE A 711 -4.07 -32.68 26.09
N SER A 712 -4.18 -33.79 26.82
CA SER A 712 -4.33 -33.72 28.27
C SER A 712 -3.06 -33.13 28.91
N PRO A 713 -3.16 -32.44 30.07
CA PRO A 713 -2.00 -31.88 30.76
C PRO A 713 -0.89 -32.87 31.19
N ASP A 714 -1.05 -34.20 31.04
CA ASP A 714 0.06 -35.19 31.14
C ASP A 714 0.59 -35.68 29.79
N GLY A 715 -0.06 -35.33 28.69
CA GLY A 715 0.25 -35.84 27.35
C GLY A 715 -0.09 -37.31 27.14
N LYS A 716 -0.73 -38.00 28.10
CA LYS A 716 -1.09 -39.42 27.97
C LYS A 716 -2.33 -39.65 27.12
N THR A 717 -3.19 -38.64 27.04
CA THR A 717 -4.41 -38.69 26.23
C THR A 717 -4.53 -37.47 25.33
N LEU A 718 -5.28 -37.64 24.26
CA LEU A 718 -5.60 -36.59 23.29
C LEU A 718 -7.11 -36.56 23.11
N ALA A 719 -7.71 -35.38 23.03
CA ALA A 719 -9.09 -35.21 22.63
C ALA A 719 -9.15 -34.64 21.20
N SER A 720 -10.09 -35.11 20.39
CA SER A 720 -10.38 -34.56 19.07
C SER A 720 -11.87 -34.27 18.90
N ALA A 721 -12.17 -33.14 18.27
CA ALA A 721 -13.51 -32.68 17.91
C ALA A 721 -13.73 -32.81 16.40
N SER A 722 -14.90 -33.28 15.97
CA SER A 722 -15.18 -33.54 14.56
C SER A 722 -16.58 -33.09 14.13
N GLY A 723 -16.72 -32.88 12.82
CA GLY A 723 -18.01 -32.73 12.13
C GLY A 723 -18.91 -33.96 12.24
N ASP A 724 -18.40 -35.11 12.71
CA ASP A 724 -19.23 -36.29 12.98
C ASP A 724 -20.08 -36.21 14.26
N ASN A 725 -20.20 -35.01 14.83
CA ASN A 725 -20.91 -34.67 16.07
C ASN A 725 -20.33 -35.34 17.33
N THR A 726 -19.13 -35.95 17.25
CA THR A 726 -18.49 -36.63 18.37
C THR A 726 -17.19 -35.98 18.82
N VAL A 727 -16.86 -36.22 20.09
CA VAL A 727 -15.52 -35.99 20.63
C VAL A 727 -14.89 -37.34 20.93
N LYS A 728 -13.67 -37.61 20.46
CA LYS A 728 -12.95 -38.85 20.77
C LYS A 728 -11.77 -38.58 21.69
N ILE A 729 -11.60 -39.44 22.69
CA ILE A 729 -10.43 -39.46 23.57
C ILE A 729 -9.55 -40.62 23.13
N TRP A 730 -8.28 -40.34 22.87
CA TRP A 730 -7.28 -41.28 22.36
C TRP A 730 -6.18 -41.49 23.39
N ASP A 731 -5.65 -42.70 23.42
CA ASP A 731 -4.40 -43.01 24.12
C ASP A 731 -3.24 -42.63 23.20
N THR A 732 -2.36 -41.73 23.63
CA THR A 732 -1.31 -41.15 22.76
C THR A 732 -0.20 -42.17 22.45
N ALA A 733 0.07 -43.11 23.35
CA ALA A 733 1.10 -44.13 23.19
C ALA A 733 0.68 -45.23 22.20
N THR A 734 -0.56 -45.70 22.29
CA THR A 734 -1.11 -46.77 21.45
C THR A 734 -1.77 -46.23 20.19
N GLY A 735 -2.34 -45.02 20.23
CA GLY A 735 -3.14 -44.43 19.16
C GLY A 735 -4.56 -44.99 19.08
N LYS A 736 -5.02 -45.71 20.11
CA LYS A 736 -6.37 -46.30 20.14
C LYS A 736 -7.36 -45.33 20.77
N VAL A 737 -8.61 -45.37 20.28
CA VAL A 737 -9.74 -44.67 20.92
C VAL A 737 -10.00 -45.29 22.29
N ILE A 738 -9.90 -44.48 23.34
CA ILE A 738 -10.30 -44.85 24.71
C ILE A 738 -11.82 -44.69 24.85
N LYS A 739 -12.36 -43.56 24.38
CA LYS A 739 -13.80 -43.23 24.45
C LYS A 739 -14.26 -42.42 23.25
N THR A 740 -15.51 -42.62 22.86
CA THR A 740 -16.26 -41.72 21.96
C THR A 740 -17.37 -41.07 22.77
N LEU A 741 -17.32 -39.75 22.91
CA LEU A 741 -18.30 -38.93 23.61
C LEU A 741 -19.37 -38.52 22.60
N THR A 742 -20.60 -38.94 22.86
CA THR A 742 -21.77 -38.64 22.03
C THR A 742 -22.75 -37.80 22.84
N GLY A 743 -23.28 -36.73 22.25
CA GLY A 743 -24.24 -35.85 22.94
C GLY A 743 -24.37 -34.44 22.38
N HIS A 744 -23.45 -33.98 21.53
CA HIS A 744 -23.70 -32.83 20.65
C HIS A 744 -24.63 -33.24 19.51
N THR A 745 -25.46 -32.32 19.05
CA THR A 745 -26.44 -32.58 17.97
C THR A 745 -25.98 -32.09 16.60
N ASP A 746 -24.85 -31.41 16.53
CA ASP A 746 -24.27 -30.81 15.33
C ASP A 746 -22.72 -30.78 15.46
N PHE A 747 -22.03 -30.24 14.45
CA PHE A 747 -20.58 -30.30 14.30
C PHE A 747 -19.87 -29.79 15.55
N VAL A 748 -18.81 -30.48 15.96
CA VAL A 748 -17.97 -30.07 17.09
C VAL A 748 -16.71 -29.36 16.56
N HIS A 749 -16.45 -28.13 17.04
CA HIS A 749 -15.39 -27.27 16.51
C HIS A 749 -14.08 -27.36 17.28
N ARG A 750 -14.15 -27.19 18.61
CA ARG A 750 -12.98 -27.15 19.49
C ARG A 750 -13.19 -27.96 20.75
N VAL A 751 -12.08 -28.39 21.34
CA VAL A 751 -12.00 -29.10 22.62
C VAL A 751 -10.88 -28.53 23.46
N SER A 752 -11.07 -28.50 24.79
CA SER A 752 -10.06 -28.04 25.74
C SER A 752 -10.13 -28.86 27.01
N PHE A 753 -9.01 -29.39 27.48
CA PHE A 753 -8.94 -30.06 28.80
C PHE A 753 -8.83 -29.05 29.93
N SER A 754 -9.47 -29.34 31.06
CA SER A 754 -9.21 -28.61 32.30
C SER A 754 -7.79 -28.88 32.79
N PRO A 755 -7.14 -27.93 33.49
CA PRO A 755 -5.79 -28.11 34.03
C PRO A 755 -5.66 -29.32 34.97
N ASP A 756 -6.74 -29.70 35.67
CA ASP A 756 -6.79 -30.85 36.58
C ASP A 756 -7.09 -32.19 35.88
N ARG A 757 -7.29 -32.17 34.55
CA ARG A 757 -7.57 -33.33 33.67
C ARG A 757 -8.92 -34.01 33.87
N LYS A 758 -9.73 -33.58 34.83
CA LYS A 758 -11.00 -34.25 35.16
C LYS A 758 -12.12 -33.87 34.22
N THR A 759 -12.03 -32.68 33.64
CA THR A 759 -13.08 -32.12 32.79
C THR A 759 -12.54 -31.87 31.38
N LEU A 760 -13.36 -32.12 30.38
CA LEU A 760 -13.13 -31.69 29.00
C LEU A 760 -14.27 -30.77 28.60
N ALA A 761 -13.97 -29.65 27.95
CA ALA A 761 -14.95 -28.78 27.33
C ALA A 761 -14.98 -29.00 25.83
N SER A 762 -16.15 -28.97 25.21
CA SER A 762 -16.33 -28.99 23.76
C SER A 762 -17.37 -27.98 23.30
N THR A 763 -17.16 -27.42 22.10
CA THR A 763 -18.05 -26.42 21.48
C THR A 763 -18.62 -26.92 20.16
N SER A 764 -19.83 -26.48 19.82
CA SER A 764 -20.55 -27.02 18.67
C SER A 764 -21.43 -25.98 17.96
N ASN A 765 -21.79 -26.30 16.72
CA ASN A 765 -22.85 -25.68 15.94
C ASN A 765 -24.24 -25.78 16.60
N ASP A 766 -24.41 -26.65 17.60
CA ASP A 766 -25.66 -26.73 18.38
C ASP A 766 -25.87 -25.56 19.36
N ASN A 767 -25.03 -24.52 19.27
CA ASN A 767 -25.00 -23.31 20.11
C ASN A 767 -24.66 -23.58 21.58
N THR A 768 -24.14 -24.77 21.93
CA THR A 768 -23.81 -25.14 23.31
C THR A 768 -22.33 -25.40 23.53
N VAL A 769 -21.91 -25.26 24.79
CA VAL A 769 -20.65 -25.80 25.29
C VAL A 769 -20.97 -26.96 26.23
N LYS A 770 -20.35 -28.12 26.04
CA LYS A 770 -20.54 -29.27 26.94
C LYS A 770 -19.29 -29.52 27.76
N LEU A 771 -19.49 -29.73 29.06
CA LEU A 771 -18.47 -30.18 29.99
C LEU A 771 -18.62 -31.68 30.22
N TRP A 772 -17.54 -32.43 30.05
CA TRP A 772 -17.52 -33.89 30.13
C TRP A 772 -16.57 -34.34 31.23
N ASP A 773 -16.97 -35.38 31.95
CA ASP A 773 -16.06 -36.10 32.84
C ASP A 773 -15.16 -37.01 32.01
N THR A 774 -13.84 -36.82 32.09
CA THR A 774 -12.87 -37.51 31.22
C THR A 774 -12.75 -39.01 31.55
N ALA A 775 -12.99 -39.39 32.80
CA ALA A 775 -12.87 -40.77 33.27
C ALA A 775 -14.08 -41.63 32.86
N THR A 776 -15.28 -41.06 32.93
CA THR A 776 -16.54 -41.76 32.66
C THR A 776 -17.01 -41.52 31.22
N GLY A 777 -16.72 -40.34 30.66
CA GLY A 777 -17.23 -39.88 29.36
C GLY A 777 -18.65 -39.30 29.42
N LYS A 778 -19.19 -39.04 30.62
CA LYS A 778 -20.54 -38.49 30.78
C LYS A 778 -20.52 -36.96 30.72
N VAL A 779 -21.61 -36.38 30.19
CA VAL A 779 -21.85 -34.93 30.27
C VAL A 779 -22.06 -34.55 31.73
N LEU A 780 -21.21 -33.68 32.26
CA LEU A 780 -21.33 -33.04 33.58
C LEU A 780 -22.28 -31.85 33.52
N ASN A 781 -22.15 -31.01 32.47
CA ASN A 781 -22.97 -29.81 32.29
C ASN A 781 -23.10 -29.45 30.81
N THR A 782 -24.22 -28.82 30.44
CA THR A 782 -24.43 -28.21 29.11
C THR A 782 -24.67 -26.73 29.32
N LEU A 783 -23.72 -25.90 28.88
CA LEU A 783 -23.76 -24.46 28.99
C LEU A 783 -24.54 -23.90 27.80
N THR A 784 -25.70 -23.34 28.08
CA THR A 784 -26.60 -22.73 27.10
C THR A 784 -26.64 -21.22 27.30
N GLY A 785 -26.49 -20.43 26.23
CA GLY A 785 -26.59 -18.97 26.34
C GLY A 785 -26.05 -18.18 25.15
N HIS A 786 -25.27 -18.80 24.27
CA HIS A 786 -24.95 -18.23 22.95
C HIS A 786 -26.15 -18.32 22.01
N LYS A 787 -26.23 -17.38 21.06
CA LYS A 787 -27.35 -17.29 20.10
C LYS A 787 -27.04 -17.94 18.76
N ASN A 788 -25.77 -18.27 18.51
CA ASN A 788 -25.28 -18.86 17.28
C ASN A 788 -24.15 -19.87 17.60
N TRP A 789 -23.53 -20.42 16.56
CA TRP A 789 -22.50 -21.46 16.67
C TRP A 789 -21.40 -21.07 17.66
N VAL A 790 -20.91 -22.04 18.43
CA VAL A 790 -19.78 -21.82 19.34
C VAL A 790 -18.52 -22.40 18.69
N ASN A 791 -17.60 -21.52 18.33
CA ASN A 791 -16.42 -21.85 17.54
C ASN A 791 -15.23 -22.23 18.42
N GLY A 792 -14.98 -21.48 19.49
CA GLY A 792 -13.76 -21.62 20.32
C GLY A 792 -14.02 -21.81 21.81
N VAL A 793 -13.09 -22.49 22.50
CA VAL A 793 -13.15 -22.68 23.96
C VAL A 793 -11.78 -22.75 24.61
N SER A 794 -11.65 -22.17 25.80
CA SER A 794 -10.43 -22.22 26.60
C SER A 794 -10.74 -22.21 28.10
N PHE A 795 -10.07 -23.06 28.89
CA PHE A 795 -10.10 -22.99 30.34
C PHE A 795 -9.14 -21.94 30.87
N SER A 796 -9.51 -21.28 31.96
CA SER A 796 -8.53 -20.49 32.73
C SER A 796 -7.45 -21.40 33.34
N PRO A 797 -6.24 -20.89 33.60
CA PRO A 797 -5.14 -21.68 34.16
C PRO A 797 -5.46 -22.34 35.51
N ASP A 798 -6.39 -21.76 36.28
CA ASP A 798 -6.87 -22.32 37.55
C ASP A 798 -8.06 -23.29 37.40
N GLY A 799 -8.60 -23.44 36.19
CA GLY A 799 -9.73 -24.30 35.85
C GLY A 799 -11.09 -23.83 36.38
N LYS A 800 -11.18 -22.69 37.06
CA LYS A 800 -12.42 -22.19 37.67
C LYS A 800 -13.34 -21.47 36.70
N THR A 801 -12.79 -20.96 35.60
CA THR A 801 -13.55 -20.28 34.57
C THR A 801 -13.28 -20.87 33.19
N LEU A 802 -14.25 -20.69 32.31
CA LEU A 802 -14.17 -21.11 30.91
C LEU A 802 -14.55 -19.93 30.02
N ALA A 803 -13.81 -19.70 28.94
CA ALA A 803 -14.17 -18.76 27.90
C ALA A 803 -14.69 -19.50 26.68
N SER A 804 -15.76 -18.99 26.05
CA SER A 804 -16.28 -19.49 24.77
C SER A 804 -16.44 -18.35 23.77
N ALA A 805 -16.01 -18.60 22.53
CA ALA A 805 -16.15 -17.71 21.37
C ALA A 805 -17.26 -18.20 20.44
N SER A 806 -18.06 -17.29 19.90
CA SER A 806 -19.23 -17.64 19.11
C SER A 806 -19.42 -16.73 17.88
N ALA A 807 -20.11 -17.27 16.88
CA ALA A 807 -20.67 -16.58 15.73
C ALA A 807 -21.86 -15.63 16.07
N ASP A 808 -22.02 -15.29 17.35
CA ASP A 808 -22.96 -14.25 17.82
C ASP A 808 -22.25 -12.95 18.19
N ASP A 809 -21.02 -12.76 17.69
CA ASP A 809 -20.10 -11.64 17.92
C ASP A 809 -19.63 -11.49 19.39
N THR A 810 -19.93 -12.47 20.26
CA THR A 810 -19.60 -12.39 21.69
C THR A 810 -18.64 -13.46 22.17
N VAL A 811 -17.90 -13.11 23.23
CA VAL A 811 -17.20 -14.07 24.07
C VAL A 811 -17.91 -14.16 25.41
N LYS A 812 -18.18 -15.37 25.91
CA LYS A 812 -18.76 -15.56 27.25
C LYS A 812 -17.76 -16.19 28.20
N ILE A 813 -17.72 -15.68 29.42
CA ILE A 813 -16.96 -16.23 30.54
C ILE A 813 -17.93 -16.94 31.46
N TRP A 814 -17.65 -18.20 31.75
CA TRP A 814 -18.49 -19.10 32.53
C TRP A 814 -17.77 -19.52 33.80
N ASP A 815 -18.54 -19.70 34.86
CA ASP A 815 -18.09 -20.41 36.05
C ASP A 815 -18.19 -21.92 35.80
N THR A 816 -17.08 -22.66 35.92
CA THR A 816 -17.02 -24.08 35.53
C THR A 816 -17.79 -25.00 36.48
N ALA A 817 -17.92 -24.62 37.75
CA ALA A 817 -18.61 -25.41 38.77
C ALA A 817 -20.13 -25.30 38.65
N THR A 818 -20.64 -24.10 38.40
CA THR A 818 -22.08 -23.79 38.35
C THR A 818 -22.65 -23.77 36.92
N GLY A 819 -21.79 -23.56 35.92
CA GLY A 819 -22.19 -23.37 34.52
C GLY A 819 -22.88 -22.05 34.23
N LYS A 820 -22.80 -21.06 35.13
CA LYS A 820 -23.41 -19.74 34.93
C LYS A 820 -22.49 -18.82 34.15
N VAL A 821 -23.07 -17.96 33.31
CA VAL A 821 -22.35 -16.85 32.67
C VAL A 821 -21.94 -15.84 33.74
N LEU A 822 -20.65 -15.63 33.91
CA LEU A 822 -20.06 -14.58 34.74
C LEU A 822 -19.98 -13.26 33.98
N ASN A 823 -19.60 -13.30 32.71
CA ASN A 823 -19.47 -12.10 31.88
C ASN A 823 -19.77 -12.39 30.41
N THR A 824 -20.30 -11.40 29.68
CA THR A 824 -20.45 -11.41 28.22
C THR A 824 -19.64 -10.25 27.68
N LEU A 825 -18.59 -10.57 26.95
CA LEU A 825 -17.69 -9.61 26.33
C LEU A 825 -18.24 -9.28 24.94
N THR A 826 -18.63 -8.02 24.77
CA THR A 826 -19.19 -7.47 23.53
C THR A 826 -18.23 -6.43 22.96
N GLY A 827 -17.98 -6.46 21.66
CA GLY A 827 -17.13 -5.45 21.00
C GLY A 827 -16.41 -5.91 19.73
N HIS A 828 -16.55 -7.17 19.33
CA HIS A 828 -16.27 -7.60 17.95
C HIS A 828 -17.46 -7.25 17.05
N GLU A 829 -17.19 -7.04 15.76
CA GLU A 829 -18.20 -6.70 14.74
C GLU A 829 -18.47 -7.86 13.77
N GLY A 830 -17.98 -9.05 14.11
CA GLY A 830 -18.20 -10.29 13.38
C GLY A 830 -17.86 -11.52 14.23
N ASP A 831 -18.05 -12.69 13.64
CA ASP A 831 -17.91 -14.00 14.27
C ASP A 831 -16.60 -14.13 15.05
N VAL A 832 -16.69 -14.47 16.33
CA VAL A 832 -15.51 -14.77 17.14
C VAL A 832 -15.15 -16.24 16.92
N SER A 833 -13.95 -16.48 16.39
CA SER A 833 -13.51 -17.82 15.96
C SER A 833 -12.82 -18.59 17.09
N GLU A 834 -11.97 -17.92 17.88
CA GLU A 834 -11.13 -18.57 18.89
C GLU A 834 -10.83 -17.65 20.07
N VAL A 835 -10.57 -18.26 21.24
CA VAL A 835 -10.22 -17.57 22.48
C VAL A 835 -9.05 -18.26 23.17
N SER A 836 -8.20 -17.48 23.85
CA SER A 836 -7.07 -17.99 24.61
C SER A 836 -6.84 -17.19 25.89
N PHE A 837 -6.78 -17.86 27.04
CA PHE A 837 -6.39 -17.20 28.30
C PHE A 837 -4.89 -16.99 28.36
N SER A 838 -4.47 -15.87 28.96
CA SER A 838 -3.08 -15.70 29.35
C SER A 838 -2.68 -16.71 30.43
N PRO A 839 -1.39 -17.09 30.54
CA PRO A 839 -0.92 -18.06 31.54
C PRO A 839 -1.19 -17.66 32.99
N ASN A 840 -1.30 -16.36 33.27
CA ASN A 840 -1.66 -15.83 34.59
C ASN A 840 -3.18 -15.69 34.81
N GLY A 841 -3.99 -15.99 33.79
CA GLY A 841 -5.46 -15.93 33.81
C GLY A 841 -6.06 -14.53 33.87
N LYS A 842 -5.25 -13.46 33.85
CA LYS A 842 -5.74 -12.07 33.98
C LYS A 842 -6.24 -11.50 32.66
N MET A 843 -5.71 -11.98 31.54
CA MET A 843 -6.06 -11.52 30.20
C MET A 843 -6.68 -12.64 29.39
N LEU A 844 -7.57 -12.27 28.47
CA LEU A 844 -8.12 -13.15 27.46
C LEU A 844 -7.86 -12.52 26.10
N ALA A 845 -7.46 -13.33 25.12
CA ALA A 845 -7.41 -12.93 23.73
C ALA A 845 -8.57 -13.57 22.96
N SER A 846 -9.14 -12.83 22.00
CA SER A 846 -10.14 -13.35 21.06
C SER A 846 -9.78 -12.96 19.63
N ALA A 847 -9.90 -13.92 18.71
CA ALA A 847 -9.77 -13.73 17.27
C ALA A 847 -11.15 -13.67 16.61
N SER A 848 -11.29 -12.84 15.56
CA SER A 848 -12.57 -12.60 14.91
C SER A 848 -12.47 -12.44 13.39
N TYR A 849 -13.59 -12.68 12.74
CA TYR A 849 -13.84 -12.42 11.32
C TYR A 849 -13.91 -10.91 10.99
N ASP A 850 -13.85 -10.03 11.99
CA ASP A 850 -13.70 -8.57 11.82
C ASP A 850 -12.25 -8.12 11.57
N ASP A 851 -11.36 -9.04 11.18
CA ASP A 851 -9.93 -8.86 10.93
C ASP A 851 -9.10 -8.44 12.17
N THR A 852 -9.70 -8.44 13.38
CA THR A 852 -9.04 -8.00 14.61
C THR A 852 -8.81 -9.11 15.63
N VAL A 853 -7.82 -8.89 16.49
CA VAL A 853 -7.67 -9.64 17.75
C VAL A 853 -7.89 -8.70 18.92
N LYS A 854 -8.74 -9.06 19.88
CA LYS A 854 -8.98 -8.24 21.08
C LYS A 854 -8.40 -8.89 22.31
N LEU A 855 -7.73 -8.08 23.13
CA LEU A 855 -7.29 -8.44 24.48
C LEU A 855 -8.29 -7.87 25.47
N TRP A 856 -8.70 -8.69 26.44
CA TRP A 856 -9.71 -8.37 27.43
C TRP A 856 -9.14 -8.59 28.82
N ASP A 857 -9.57 -7.75 29.76
CA ASP A 857 -9.37 -7.98 31.18
C ASP A 857 -10.43 -8.98 31.65
N THR A 858 -10.00 -10.12 32.17
CA THR A 858 -10.90 -11.23 32.52
C THR A 858 -11.80 -10.91 33.71
N ALA A 859 -11.35 -10.06 34.63
CA ALA A 859 -12.09 -9.73 35.85
C ALA A 859 -13.21 -8.71 35.57
N THR A 860 -12.94 -7.73 34.72
CA THR A 860 -13.86 -6.62 34.40
C THR A 860 -14.63 -6.83 33.10
N GLY A 861 -14.11 -7.65 32.19
CA GLY A 861 -14.62 -7.86 30.84
C GLY A 861 -14.40 -6.70 29.89
N LYS A 862 -13.53 -5.75 30.24
CA LYS A 862 -13.23 -4.60 29.37
C LYS A 862 -12.19 -4.96 28.33
N VAL A 863 -12.34 -4.41 27.12
CA VAL A 863 -11.28 -4.44 26.09
C VAL A 863 -10.07 -3.67 26.62
N LEU A 864 -8.94 -4.36 26.76
CA LEU A 864 -7.63 -3.79 27.05
C LEU A 864 -6.99 -3.23 25.77
N LYS A 865 -7.07 -3.98 24.67
CA LYS A 865 -6.43 -3.62 23.39
C LYS A 865 -7.19 -4.26 22.22
N THR A 866 -7.36 -3.52 21.13
CA THR A 866 -7.73 -4.09 19.82
C THR A 866 -6.48 -4.08 18.96
N LEU A 867 -6.04 -5.26 18.54
CA LEU A 867 -4.89 -5.50 17.70
C LEU A 867 -5.36 -5.54 16.25
N THR A 868 -4.96 -4.55 15.48
CA THR A 868 -5.27 -4.39 14.06
C THR A 868 -4.01 -4.58 13.24
N GLY A 869 -4.08 -5.32 12.14
CA GLY A 869 -2.93 -5.51 11.25
C GLY A 869 -3.00 -6.74 10.36
N HIS A 870 -3.94 -7.66 10.59
CA HIS A 870 -4.37 -8.62 9.58
C HIS A 870 -5.23 -7.92 8.53
N THR A 871 -5.22 -8.44 7.30
CA THR A 871 -5.99 -7.90 6.17
C THR A 871 -7.16 -8.79 5.75
N ASP A 872 -7.45 -9.81 6.56
CA ASP A 872 -8.52 -10.78 6.38
C ASP A 872 -8.82 -11.44 7.75
N SER A 873 -9.90 -12.23 7.81
CA SER A 873 -10.45 -12.83 9.02
C SER A 873 -9.39 -13.55 9.85
N VAL A 874 -9.43 -13.38 11.17
CA VAL A 874 -8.51 -14.04 12.10
C VAL A 874 -9.19 -15.31 12.62
N PHE A 875 -8.60 -16.46 12.35
CA PHE A 875 -9.19 -17.76 12.70
C PHE A 875 -8.67 -18.32 14.02
N GLY A 876 -7.42 -18.04 14.38
CA GLY A 876 -6.82 -18.61 15.58
C GLY A 876 -5.95 -17.66 16.39
N VAL A 877 -5.87 -17.95 17.70
CA VAL A 877 -5.09 -17.14 18.65
C VAL A 877 -4.50 -17.98 19.78
N SER A 878 -3.26 -17.69 20.18
CA SER A 878 -2.57 -18.42 21.25
C SER A 878 -1.60 -17.52 22.01
N PHE A 879 -1.64 -17.55 23.35
CA PHE A 879 -0.60 -16.92 24.16
C PHE A 879 0.65 -17.81 24.27
N SER A 880 1.82 -17.18 24.32
CA SER A 880 3.06 -17.85 24.72
C SER A 880 2.98 -18.28 26.19
N PRO A 881 3.74 -19.31 26.62
CA PRO A 881 3.71 -19.82 28.00
C PRO A 881 4.10 -18.80 29.07
N ASP A 882 4.89 -17.79 28.71
CA ASP A 882 5.24 -16.67 29.59
C ASP A 882 4.23 -15.51 29.54
N GLY A 883 3.27 -15.58 28.62
CA GLY A 883 2.22 -14.60 28.40
C GLY A 883 2.68 -13.32 27.75
N LYS A 884 3.95 -13.21 27.33
CA LYS A 884 4.53 -11.98 26.76
C LYS A 884 4.16 -11.81 25.29
N ILE A 885 4.02 -12.89 24.54
CA ILE A 885 3.74 -12.89 23.11
C ILE A 885 2.36 -13.50 22.88
N LEU A 886 1.60 -12.91 21.97
CA LEU A 886 0.38 -13.48 21.43
C LEU A 886 0.63 -13.82 19.96
N ALA A 887 0.27 -15.02 19.52
CA ALA A 887 0.25 -15.38 18.10
C ALA A 887 -1.19 -15.33 17.59
N SER A 888 -1.39 -14.82 16.37
CA SER A 888 -2.66 -14.90 15.65
C SER A 888 -2.47 -15.43 14.23
N ALA A 889 -3.46 -16.18 13.75
CA ALA A 889 -3.49 -16.82 12.44
C ALA A 889 -4.70 -16.33 11.64
N SER A 890 -4.51 -16.02 10.35
CA SER A 890 -5.52 -15.35 9.53
C SER A 890 -5.66 -15.93 8.12
N GLY A 891 -6.80 -15.61 7.50
CA GLY A 891 -7.08 -15.79 6.07
C GLY A 891 -6.13 -15.04 5.15
N ASP A 892 -5.42 -14.03 5.66
CA ASP A 892 -4.40 -13.28 4.92
C ASP A 892 -3.12 -14.09 4.64
N LYS A 893 -3.12 -15.38 4.99
CA LYS A 893 -2.03 -16.35 4.80
C LYS A 893 -0.83 -16.09 5.71
N THR A 894 -0.98 -15.22 6.71
CA THR A 894 0.09 -14.86 7.65
C THR A 894 -0.21 -15.26 9.08
N ILE A 895 0.86 -15.33 9.86
CA ILE A 895 0.80 -15.40 11.32
C ILE A 895 1.44 -14.14 11.86
N LYS A 896 0.83 -13.52 12.88
CA LYS A 896 1.37 -12.33 13.52
C LYS A 896 1.69 -12.61 14.99
N LEU A 897 2.90 -12.24 15.40
CA LEU A 897 3.32 -12.25 16.80
C LEU A 897 3.20 -10.85 17.38
N TRP A 898 2.39 -10.69 18.42
CA TRP A 898 2.11 -9.44 19.09
C TRP A 898 2.76 -9.45 20.47
N ASP A 899 3.40 -8.35 20.84
CA ASP A 899 3.74 -8.13 22.23
C ASP A 899 2.47 -7.75 23.02
N SER A 900 2.15 -8.57 24.01
CA SER A 900 0.98 -8.44 24.89
C SER A 900 1.09 -7.27 25.89
N ASN A 901 2.30 -6.78 26.14
CA ASN A 901 2.65 -5.75 27.13
C ASN A 901 2.92 -4.37 26.51
N THR A 902 3.21 -4.26 25.21
CA THR A 902 3.47 -2.96 24.56
C THR A 902 2.20 -2.10 24.47
N SER A 903 1.95 -1.32 25.52
CA SER A 903 0.85 -0.36 25.62
C SER A 903 1.21 0.97 24.94
N LYS A 904 0.64 1.27 23.76
CA LYS A 904 0.83 2.56 23.07
C LYS A 904 -0.29 3.59 23.27
N VAL A 905 -1.21 3.32 24.19
CA VAL A 905 -2.11 4.32 24.76
C VAL A 905 -1.86 4.29 26.25
N MET A 906 -1.33 5.39 26.82
CA MET A 906 -1.09 5.41 28.27
C MET A 906 -2.42 5.25 29.00
N LYS A 907 -3.43 6.03 28.57
CA LYS A 907 -4.77 6.06 29.15
C LYS A 907 -5.79 6.42 28.08
N THR A 908 -6.87 5.63 27.99
CA THR A 908 -8.10 6.04 27.31
C THR A 908 -9.03 6.61 28.38
N LEU A 909 -9.35 7.89 28.27
CA LEU A 909 -10.26 8.60 29.17
C LEU A 909 -11.69 8.45 28.62
N GLY A 910 -12.37 7.42 29.10
CA GLY A 910 -13.78 7.19 28.83
C GLY A 910 -14.67 7.91 29.84
N GLY A 911 -15.77 8.52 29.38
CA GLY A 911 -16.75 9.16 30.25
C GLY A 911 -17.66 10.20 29.60
N HIS A 912 -17.36 10.61 28.36
CA HIS A 912 -18.32 11.33 27.53
C HIS A 912 -19.30 10.35 26.87
N THR A 913 -20.55 10.78 26.65
CA THR A 913 -21.60 9.94 26.03
C THR A 913 -21.84 10.24 24.56
N ASN A 914 -21.04 11.16 23.99
CA ASN A 914 -21.10 11.57 22.60
C ASN A 914 -19.70 12.05 22.17
N LEU A 915 -19.52 12.26 20.86
CA LEU A 915 -18.26 12.61 20.21
C LEU A 915 -17.53 13.76 20.92
N VAL A 916 -16.22 13.64 21.05
CA VAL A 916 -15.37 14.67 21.67
C VAL A 916 -14.72 15.48 20.55
N LYS A 917 -14.93 16.81 20.54
CA LYS A 917 -14.45 17.70 19.47
C LYS A 917 -13.16 18.43 19.81
N GLY A 918 -13.04 18.95 21.03
CA GLY A 918 -11.94 19.80 21.45
C GLY A 918 -11.22 19.26 22.69
N VAL A 919 -9.91 19.44 22.74
CA VAL A 919 -9.06 19.12 23.90
C VAL A 919 -8.04 20.23 24.14
N SER A 920 -7.75 20.52 25.41
CA SER A 920 -6.76 21.52 25.79
C SER A 920 -6.08 21.14 27.10
N PHE A 921 -4.75 21.19 27.17
CA PHE A 921 -4.01 21.06 28.42
C PHE A 921 -4.02 22.37 29.21
N SER A 922 -4.04 22.27 30.54
CA SER A 922 -3.73 23.42 31.40
C SER A 922 -2.28 23.86 31.23
N PRO A 923 -1.93 25.13 31.48
CA PRO A 923 -0.56 25.64 31.32
C PRO A 923 0.50 24.94 32.17
N ASP A 924 0.09 24.30 33.27
CA ASP A 924 0.97 23.49 34.13
C ASP A 924 1.02 22.01 33.73
N GLY A 925 0.23 21.59 32.74
CA GLY A 925 0.15 20.23 32.22
C GLY A 925 -0.51 19.21 33.16
N LYS A 926 -1.04 19.62 34.32
CA LYS A 926 -1.64 18.73 35.32
C LYS A 926 -3.12 18.41 35.07
N MET A 927 -3.78 19.24 34.28
CA MET A 927 -5.18 19.10 33.91
C MET A 927 -5.33 19.04 32.40
N LEU A 928 -6.33 18.29 31.96
CA LEU A 928 -6.79 18.27 30.58
C LEU A 928 -8.28 18.62 30.58
N ALA A 929 -8.70 19.50 29.67
CA ALA A 929 -10.11 19.77 29.41
C ALA A 929 -10.53 19.09 28.10
N SER A 930 -11.74 18.54 28.08
CA SER A 930 -12.36 17.98 26.86
C SER A 930 -13.77 18.51 26.64
N ALA A 931 -14.10 18.84 25.40
CA ALA A 931 -15.37 19.36 24.94
C ALA A 931 -16.12 18.34 24.09
N SER A 932 -17.39 18.07 24.39
CA SER A 932 -18.16 17.01 23.74
C SER A 932 -19.53 17.48 23.22
N GLY A 933 -20.02 16.71 22.23
CA GLY A 933 -21.41 16.72 21.77
C GLY A 933 -22.43 16.25 22.81
N ASP A 934 -22.01 15.84 24.01
CA ASP A 934 -22.89 15.56 25.14
C ASP A 934 -23.29 16.83 25.94
N ASN A 935 -22.94 18.02 25.40
CA ASN A 935 -23.18 19.34 25.97
C ASN A 935 -22.38 19.63 27.25
N THR A 936 -21.39 18.80 27.59
CA THR A 936 -20.54 18.98 28.77
C THR A 936 -19.08 19.25 28.41
N VAL A 937 -18.38 19.85 29.37
CA VAL A 937 -16.92 19.89 29.39
C VAL A 937 -16.44 19.04 30.56
N LYS A 938 -15.39 18.24 30.38
CA LYS A 938 -14.81 17.44 31.47
C LYS A 938 -13.37 17.87 31.73
N LEU A 939 -13.02 17.95 33.01
CA LEU A 939 -11.67 18.21 33.50
C LEU A 939 -11.07 16.90 34.02
N TRP A 940 -9.89 16.56 33.56
CA TRP A 940 -9.19 15.32 33.88
C TRP A 940 -7.85 15.61 34.51
N ASN A 941 -7.44 14.76 35.44
CA ASN A 941 -6.07 14.78 35.95
C ASN A 941 -5.19 14.01 34.97
N THR A 942 -4.16 14.65 34.43
CA THR A 942 -3.32 14.07 33.36
C THR A 942 -2.49 12.90 33.84
N ASP A 943 -1.96 12.97 35.07
CA ASP A 943 -1.13 11.92 35.66
C ASP A 943 -1.92 10.65 35.96
N THR A 944 -3.13 10.79 36.52
CA THR A 944 -3.95 9.65 36.96
C THR A 944 -4.94 9.19 35.90
N GLY A 945 -5.34 10.07 34.97
CA GLY A 945 -6.43 9.84 34.02
C GLY A 945 -7.82 9.85 34.67
N LYS A 946 -7.93 10.28 35.94
CA LYS A 946 -9.23 10.36 36.63
C LYS A 946 -9.94 11.65 36.26
N LEU A 947 -11.26 11.55 36.12
CA LEU A 947 -12.14 12.70 36.01
C LEU A 947 -12.08 13.52 37.30
N ILE A 948 -11.72 14.80 37.19
CA ILE A 948 -11.75 15.77 38.29
C ILE A 948 -13.16 16.34 38.41
N GLN A 949 -13.72 16.83 37.30
CA GLN A 949 -15.01 17.52 37.32
C GLN A 949 -15.73 17.44 35.97
N THR A 950 -17.06 17.40 35.98
CA THR A 950 -17.91 17.64 34.80
C THR A 950 -18.55 19.01 34.93
N LEU A 951 -18.34 19.85 33.92
CA LEU A 951 -18.90 21.19 33.81
C LEU A 951 -20.13 21.12 32.91
N SER A 952 -21.30 21.30 33.51
CA SER A 952 -22.60 21.25 32.84
C SER A 952 -23.23 22.65 32.85
N GLY A 953 -23.71 23.09 31.69
CA GLY A 953 -24.37 24.39 31.56
C GLY A 953 -24.60 24.87 30.13
N HIS A 954 -23.93 24.28 29.14
CA HIS A 954 -24.29 24.47 27.73
C HIS A 954 -25.53 23.65 27.36
N THR A 955 -26.32 24.16 26.41
CA THR A 955 -27.58 23.50 25.96
C THR A 955 -27.44 22.82 24.61
N ASN A 956 -26.26 22.85 24.00
CA ASN A 956 -25.94 22.23 22.71
C ASN A 956 -24.44 21.85 22.70
N TRP A 957 -23.99 21.20 21.62
CA TRP A 957 -22.64 20.66 21.48
C TRP A 957 -21.57 21.67 21.85
N VAL A 958 -20.63 21.25 22.70
CA VAL A 958 -19.44 22.03 22.99
C VAL A 958 -18.38 21.66 21.96
N ASN A 959 -17.98 22.63 21.15
CA ASN A 959 -17.10 22.40 20.00
C ASN A 959 -15.62 22.53 20.38
N GLU A 960 -15.26 23.49 21.24
CA GLU A 960 -13.86 23.73 21.60
C GLU A 960 -13.71 24.31 23.01
N VAL A 961 -12.53 24.10 23.61
CA VAL A 961 -12.15 24.60 24.93
C VAL A 961 -10.74 25.16 24.92
N SER A 962 -10.49 26.19 25.74
CA SER A 962 -9.17 26.81 25.88
C SER A 962 -8.95 27.25 27.32
N PHE A 963 -7.79 26.91 27.91
CA PHE A 963 -7.40 27.44 29.22
C PHE A 963 -6.85 28.86 29.11
N SER A 964 -7.12 29.68 30.12
CA SER A 964 -6.40 30.94 30.33
C SER A 964 -4.91 30.66 30.58
N PRO A 965 -4.00 31.60 30.27
CA PRO A 965 -2.56 31.43 30.46
C PRO A 965 -2.13 31.14 31.91
N ASP A 966 -2.95 31.51 32.90
CA ASP A 966 -2.72 31.21 34.31
C ASP A 966 -3.42 29.91 34.79
N GLY A 967 -4.20 29.27 33.92
CA GLY A 967 -4.91 28.01 34.18
C GLY A 967 -6.13 28.13 35.09
N LYS A 968 -6.49 29.33 35.55
CA LYS A 968 -7.59 29.54 36.51
C LYS A 968 -8.96 29.62 35.85
N VAL A 969 -9.00 30.00 34.57
CA VAL A 969 -10.22 30.15 33.79
C VAL A 969 -10.18 29.20 32.60
N LEU A 970 -11.29 28.54 32.32
CA LEU A 970 -11.49 27.78 31.09
C LEU A 970 -12.57 28.48 30.26
N ALA A 971 -12.33 28.68 28.98
CA ALA A 971 -13.36 29.10 28.02
C ALA A 971 -13.89 27.88 27.27
N SER A 972 -15.20 27.80 27.05
CA SER A 972 -15.83 26.79 26.19
C SER A 972 -16.75 27.43 25.15
N ALA A 973 -16.61 27.00 23.90
CA ALA A 973 -17.42 27.43 22.75
C ALA A 973 -18.49 26.39 22.42
N SER A 974 -19.73 26.81 22.19
CA SER A 974 -20.84 25.89 21.94
C SER A 974 -21.71 26.28 20.74
N GLY A 975 -22.39 25.27 20.18
CA GLY A 975 -23.51 25.43 19.25
C GLY A 975 -24.73 26.13 19.87
N ASP A 976 -24.76 26.37 21.19
CA ASP A 976 -25.80 27.18 21.83
C ASP A 976 -25.59 28.70 21.64
N LYS A 977 -24.58 29.07 20.84
CA LYS A 977 -24.23 30.45 20.47
C LYS A 977 -23.63 31.26 21.63
N THR A 978 -23.24 30.60 22.72
CA THR A 978 -22.61 31.23 23.88
C THR A 978 -21.19 30.72 24.10
N ILE A 979 -20.38 31.56 24.74
CA ILE A 979 -19.09 31.16 25.30
C ILE A 979 -19.25 31.21 26.82
N LYS A 980 -18.84 30.15 27.52
CA LYS A 980 -18.82 30.16 28.98
C LYS A 980 -17.40 30.23 29.49
N LEU A 981 -17.17 31.11 30.46
CA LEU A 981 -15.95 31.18 31.24
C LEU A 981 -16.18 30.45 32.56
N TRP A 982 -15.35 29.48 32.88
CA TRP A 982 -15.46 28.62 34.05
C TRP A 982 -14.27 28.83 34.96
N ASP A 983 -14.52 28.85 36.26
CA ASP A 983 -13.46 28.71 37.25
C ASP A 983 -13.01 27.24 37.29
N THR A 984 -11.73 26.98 37.06
CA THR A 984 -11.19 25.62 36.92
C THR A 984 -11.10 24.87 38.25
N THR A 985 -11.17 25.57 39.37
CA THR A 985 -11.06 24.99 40.72
C THR A 985 -12.43 24.62 41.27
N THR A 986 -13.44 25.46 41.05
CA THR A 986 -14.80 25.27 41.55
C THR A 986 -15.74 24.67 40.50
N GLY A 987 -15.41 24.80 39.22
CA GLY A 987 -16.22 24.42 38.07
C GLY A 987 -17.48 25.27 37.88
N LYS A 988 -17.56 26.43 38.54
CA LYS A 988 -18.69 27.37 38.37
C LYS A 988 -18.49 28.25 37.15
N VAL A 989 -19.60 28.62 36.51
CA VAL A 989 -19.62 29.63 35.44
C VAL A 989 -19.31 30.99 36.06
N LEU A 990 -18.20 31.61 35.66
CA LEU A 990 -17.81 32.98 36.00
C LEU A 990 -18.56 33.99 35.12
N ASN A 991 -18.67 33.71 33.82
CA ASN A 991 -19.33 34.59 32.87
C ASN A 991 -19.91 33.79 31.68
N THR A 992 -20.97 34.30 31.06
CA THR A 992 -21.52 33.78 29.81
C THR A 992 -21.53 34.90 28.77
N LEU A 993 -20.69 34.77 27.75
CA LEU A 993 -20.55 35.75 26.68
C LEU A 993 -21.59 35.45 25.60
N THR A 994 -22.41 36.44 25.30
CA THR A 994 -23.48 36.36 24.29
C THR A 994 -23.27 37.43 23.22
N GLY A 995 -23.39 37.06 21.95
CA GLY A 995 -23.35 38.03 20.85
C GLY A 995 -23.05 37.44 19.46
N HIS A 996 -22.67 36.17 19.36
CA HIS A 996 -22.69 35.44 18.09
C HIS A 996 -24.12 35.05 17.71
N THR A 997 -24.42 35.00 16.41
CA THR A 997 -25.78 34.68 15.92
C THR A 997 -25.94 33.22 15.48
N SER A 998 -24.82 32.48 15.40
CA SER A 998 -24.74 31.08 14.99
C SER A 998 -23.76 30.29 15.87
N TYR A 999 -23.48 29.04 15.51
CA TYR A 999 -22.61 28.13 16.26
C TYR A 999 -21.21 28.71 16.43
N ILE A 1000 -20.63 28.54 17.61
CA ILE A 1000 -19.26 28.95 17.89
C ILE A 1000 -18.40 27.70 17.78
N ASN A 1001 -17.44 27.70 16.86
CA ASN A 1001 -16.64 26.52 16.54
C ASN A 1001 -15.31 26.50 17.29
N GLY A 1002 -14.71 27.66 17.55
CA GLY A 1002 -13.40 27.74 18.19
C GLY A 1002 -13.22 28.95 19.09
N VAL A 1003 -12.33 28.81 20.08
CA VAL A 1003 -11.97 29.86 21.04
C VAL A 1003 -10.49 29.84 21.37
N SER A 1004 -9.88 31.00 21.55
CA SER A 1004 -8.46 31.13 21.89
C SER A 1004 -8.22 32.34 22.79
N PHE A 1005 -7.49 32.15 23.90
CA PHE A 1005 -7.04 33.25 24.76
C PHE A 1005 -5.80 33.96 24.18
N SER A 1006 -5.73 35.27 24.37
CA SER A 1006 -4.47 36.01 24.26
C SER A 1006 -3.50 35.57 25.35
N ARG A 1007 -2.20 35.75 25.12
CA ARG A 1007 -1.16 35.28 26.06
C ARG A 1007 -1.19 35.97 27.42
N ASP A 1008 -1.72 37.19 27.50
CA ASP A 1008 -1.92 37.90 28.77
C ASP A 1008 -3.25 37.53 29.44
N GLY A 1009 -4.09 36.72 28.78
CA GLY A 1009 -5.38 36.26 29.28
C GLY A 1009 -6.47 37.32 29.29
N LYS A 1010 -6.20 38.54 28.80
CA LYS A 1010 -7.14 39.68 28.86
C LYS A 1010 -8.15 39.72 27.72
N VAL A 1011 -7.81 39.07 26.59
CA VAL A 1011 -8.64 39.03 25.40
C VAL A 1011 -8.93 37.58 25.04
N LEU A 1012 -10.20 37.28 24.75
CA LEU A 1012 -10.61 36.02 24.17
C LEU A 1012 -11.06 36.26 22.74
N ALA A 1013 -10.61 35.43 21.80
CA ALA A 1013 -11.12 35.38 20.44
C ALA A 1013 -12.07 34.20 20.26
N SER A 1014 -13.11 34.39 19.46
CA SER A 1014 -14.07 33.33 19.11
C SER A 1014 -14.39 33.32 17.62
N ALA A 1015 -14.44 32.12 17.03
CA ALA A 1015 -14.79 31.86 15.64
C ALA A 1015 -16.19 31.25 15.52
N SER A 1016 -17.00 31.74 14.58
CA SER A 1016 -18.39 31.31 14.44
C SER A 1016 -18.84 31.09 12.99
N ASP A 1017 -19.85 30.23 12.86
CA ASP A 1017 -20.67 30.04 11.65
C ASP A 1017 -21.42 31.31 11.23
N ASP A 1018 -21.45 32.37 12.04
CA ASP A 1018 -21.95 33.68 11.63
C ASP A 1018 -20.96 34.48 10.75
N ARG A 1019 -19.85 33.85 10.35
CA ARG A 1019 -18.80 34.39 9.47
C ARG A 1019 -17.98 35.51 10.12
N THR A 1020 -18.04 35.64 11.45
CA THR A 1020 -17.27 36.64 12.19
C THR A 1020 -16.30 36.00 13.18
N VAL A 1021 -15.23 36.74 13.46
CA VAL A 1021 -14.40 36.52 14.64
C VAL A 1021 -14.67 37.65 15.63
N LYS A 1022 -14.96 37.33 16.90
CA LYS A 1022 -15.20 38.33 17.94
C LYS A 1022 -14.09 38.33 18.96
N LEU A 1023 -13.70 39.52 19.42
CA LEU A 1023 -12.74 39.73 20.50
C LEU A 1023 -13.49 40.22 21.73
N TRP A 1024 -13.24 39.57 22.87
CA TRP A 1024 -13.93 39.82 24.12
C TRP A 1024 -12.92 40.18 25.21
N ASP A 1025 -13.29 41.11 26.07
CA ASP A 1025 -12.59 41.37 27.31
C ASP A 1025 -12.95 40.26 28.31
N THR A 1026 -11.95 39.56 28.83
CA THR A 1026 -12.18 38.34 29.65
C THR A 1026 -12.67 38.66 31.05
N ASP A 1027 -12.23 39.79 31.62
CA ASP A 1027 -12.60 40.22 32.96
C ASP A 1027 -14.04 40.74 33.02
N THR A 1028 -14.42 41.57 32.05
CA THR A 1028 -15.74 42.22 32.00
C THR A 1028 -16.76 41.43 31.16
N GLY A 1029 -16.31 40.55 30.27
CA GLY A 1029 -17.13 39.85 29.28
C GLY A 1029 -17.65 40.74 28.15
N LYS A 1030 -17.18 41.98 28.03
CA LYS A 1030 -17.65 42.90 27.00
C LYS A 1030 -17.04 42.57 25.65
N LEU A 1031 -17.84 42.71 24.59
CA LEU A 1031 -17.35 42.63 23.21
C LEU A 1031 -16.45 43.84 22.91
N LEU A 1032 -15.18 43.58 22.61
CA LEU A 1032 -14.19 44.60 22.25
C LEU A 1032 -14.23 44.92 20.75
N ASN A 1033 -14.30 43.89 19.91
CA ASN A 1033 -14.28 44.08 18.45
C ASN A 1033 -14.98 42.91 17.72
N THR A 1034 -15.51 43.18 16.53
CA THR A 1034 -16.01 42.16 15.59
C THR A 1034 -15.24 42.28 14.29
N LEU A 1035 -14.46 41.25 13.97
CA LEU A 1035 -13.68 41.14 12.76
C LEU A 1035 -14.55 40.56 11.65
N THR A 1036 -14.78 41.35 10.61
CA THR A 1036 -15.59 40.99 9.44
C THR A 1036 -14.71 40.98 8.20
N GLY A 1037 -14.73 39.90 7.42
CA GLY A 1037 -13.94 39.77 6.21
C GLY A 1037 -13.80 38.34 5.70
N ASP A 1038 -14.11 37.34 6.53
CA ASP A 1038 -14.34 35.97 6.09
C ASP A 1038 -15.69 35.86 5.38
N THR A 1039 -15.70 35.18 4.23
CA THR A 1039 -16.91 35.03 3.39
C THR A 1039 -17.64 33.72 3.65
N GLY A 1040 -16.93 32.76 4.27
CA GLY A 1040 -17.43 31.47 4.72
C GLY A 1040 -17.57 31.39 6.25
N LEU A 1041 -18.00 30.22 6.73
CA LEU A 1041 -18.09 29.90 8.15
C LEU A 1041 -16.69 29.88 8.78
N VAL A 1042 -16.48 30.54 9.91
CA VAL A 1042 -15.18 30.52 10.59
C VAL A 1042 -15.13 29.30 11.52
N ARG A 1043 -14.22 28.36 11.23
CA ARG A 1043 -14.11 27.06 11.90
C ARG A 1043 -13.11 27.04 13.05
N GLY A 1044 -12.04 27.83 12.98
CA GLY A 1044 -11.00 27.85 14.00
C GLY A 1044 -10.34 29.21 14.14
N VAL A 1045 -9.74 29.45 15.30
CA VAL A 1045 -9.05 30.71 15.62
C VAL A 1045 -7.84 30.45 16.50
N SER A 1046 -6.74 31.18 16.28
CA SER A 1046 -5.54 31.10 17.14
C SER A 1046 -4.87 32.46 17.25
N PHE A 1047 -4.46 32.84 18.46
CA PHE A 1047 -3.57 33.98 18.67
C PHE A 1047 -2.10 33.63 18.37
N SER A 1048 -1.34 34.62 17.90
CA SER A 1048 0.13 34.55 17.95
C SER A 1048 0.62 34.70 19.39
N ARG A 1049 1.82 34.19 19.68
CA ARG A 1049 2.37 34.21 21.05
C ARG A 1049 2.60 35.62 21.61
N ASP A 1050 2.81 36.62 20.76
CA ASP A 1050 2.91 38.02 21.18
C ASP A 1050 1.56 38.73 21.30
N GLY A 1051 0.46 38.05 20.95
CA GLY A 1051 -0.90 38.57 20.99
C GLY A 1051 -1.22 39.61 19.93
N LYS A 1052 -0.26 39.98 19.06
CA LYS A 1052 -0.45 41.05 18.07
C LYS A 1052 -1.21 40.58 16.84
N MET A 1053 -1.07 39.31 16.48
CA MET A 1053 -1.74 38.70 15.33
C MET A 1053 -2.77 37.67 15.77
N LEU A 1054 -3.82 37.54 14.97
CA LEU A 1054 -4.81 36.49 15.07
C LEU A 1054 -4.93 35.77 13.73
N ALA A 1055 -5.06 34.45 13.73
CA ALA A 1055 -5.37 33.66 12.55
C ALA A 1055 -6.80 33.14 12.62
N SER A 1056 -7.55 33.24 11.52
CA SER A 1056 -8.87 32.60 11.35
C SER A 1056 -8.83 31.56 10.24
N ALA A 1057 -9.42 30.38 10.49
CA ALA A 1057 -9.61 29.31 9.51
C ALA A 1057 -11.07 29.33 9.02
N SER A 1058 -11.27 29.35 7.70
CA SER A 1058 -12.60 29.59 7.12
C SER A 1058 -13.01 28.52 6.09
N ALA A 1059 -14.32 28.32 5.99
CA ALA A 1059 -14.95 27.52 4.94
C ALA A 1059 -14.86 28.14 3.54
N ASP A 1060 -14.40 29.39 3.43
CA ASP A 1060 -14.04 29.99 2.15
C ASP A 1060 -12.66 29.54 1.60
N LYS A 1061 -12.08 28.50 2.22
CA LYS A 1061 -10.81 27.87 1.81
C LYS A 1061 -9.58 28.72 2.10
N THR A 1062 -9.73 29.81 2.85
CA THR A 1062 -8.62 30.71 3.19
C THR A 1062 -8.31 30.69 4.68
N VAL A 1063 -7.09 31.13 4.98
CA VAL A 1063 -6.70 31.52 6.34
C VAL A 1063 -6.42 33.01 6.34
N LYS A 1064 -7.02 33.77 7.24
CA LYS A 1064 -6.74 35.22 7.35
C LYS A 1064 -5.92 35.51 8.60
N LEU A 1065 -4.91 36.37 8.41
CA LEU A 1065 -4.13 36.95 9.49
C LEU A 1065 -4.66 38.36 9.76
N TRP A 1066 -4.95 38.65 11.01
CA TRP A 1066 -5.55 39.89 11.48
C TRP A 1066 -4.60 40.60 12.44
N ASP A 1067 -4.59 41.93 12.38
CA ASP A 1067 -4.01 42.76 13.41
C ASP A 1067 -5.03 42.91 14.55
N THR A 1068 -4.66 42.50 15.75
CA THR A 1068 -5.58 42.41 16.89
C THR A 1068 -5.97 43.79 17.43
N ALA A 1069 -5.10 44.78 17.33
CA ALA A 1069 -5.33 46.13 17.84
C ALA A 1069 -6.28 46.92 16.95
N THR A 1070 -6.11 46.80 15.62
CA THR A 1070 -6.90 47.54 14.63
C THR A 1070 -8.08 46.75 14.07
N GLY A 1071 -8.05 45.42 14.18
CA GLY A 1071 -9.02 44.50 13.59
C GLY A 1071 -8.93 44.38 12.06
N LYS A 1072 -7.85 44.90 11.44
CA LYS A 1072 -7.67 44.84 9.98
C LYS A 1072 -7.04 43.54 9.54
N VAL A 1073 -7.44 43.05 8.35
CA VAL A 1073 -6.77 41.91 7.70
C VAL A 1073 -5.36 42.33 7.28
N LEU A 1074 -4.35 41.67 7.85
CA LEU A 1074 -2.94 41.81 7.47
C LEU A 1074 -2.66 41.03 6.18
N LYS A 1075 -3.12 39.78 6.10
CA LYS A 1075 -2.91 38.87 4.97
C LYS A 1075 -4.08 37.91 4.80
N THR A 1076 -4.36 37.52 3.57
CA THR A 1076 -5.21 36.37 3.24
C THR A 1076 -4.31 35.31 2.59
N LEU A 1077 -4.22 34.14 3.23
CA LEU A 1077 -3.42 33.01 2.80
C LEU A 1077 -4.32 32.10 1.95
N THR A 1078 -3.98 31.97 0.67
CA THR A 1078 -4.73 31.19 -0.32
C THR A 1078 -3.88 30.02 -0.78
N GLY A 1079 -4.44 28.81 -0.80
CA GLY A 1079 -3.76 27.61 -1.32
C GLY A 1079 -4.43 26.30 -0.98
N HIS A 1080 -5.26 26.25 0.07
CA HIS A 1080 -6.14 25.11 0.31
C HIS A 1080 -7.25 25.02 -0.74
N GLN A 1081 -7.63 23.79 -1.09
CA GLN A 1081 -8.64 23.52 -2.13
C GLN A 1081 -10.06 23.39 -1.56
N MET A 1082 -10.14 23.16 -0.25
CA MET A 1082 -11.37 22.91 0.50
C MET A 1082 -11.36 23.68 1.83
N VAL A 1083 -12.40 23.47 2.64
CA VAL A 1083 -12.61 24.14 3.95
C VAL A 1083 -11.40 23.96 4.86
N VAL A 1084 -10.95 25.04 5.48
CA VAL A 1084 -9.92 25.00 6.53
C VAL A 1084 -10.61 24.90 7.90
N TYR A 1085 -10.27 23.88 8.68
CA TYR A 1085 -10.90 23.60 9.97
C TYR A 1085 -10.09 24.13 11.14
N GLY A 1086 -8.76 23.90 11.15
CA GLY A 1086 -7.90 24.23 12.28
C GLY A 1086 -6.71 25.08 11.87
N VAL A 1087 -6.25 25.95 12.78
CA VAL A 1087 -5.03 26.75 12.64
C VAL A 1087 -4.26 26.78 13.96
N SER A 1088 -2.93 26.75 13.88
CA SER A 1088 -2.05 26.89 15.06
C SER A 1088 -0.82 27.70 14.69
N PHE A 1089 -0.45 28.68 15.51
CA PHE A 1089 0.84 29.35 15.38
C PHE A 1089 1.96 28.49 15.97
N SER A 1090 3.16 28.60 15.40
CA SER A 1090 4.38 28.12 16.04
C SER A 1090 4.65 28.93 17.32
N PRO A 1091 5.39 28.36 18.29
CA PRO A 1091 5.73 29.08 19.52
C PRO A 1091 6.46 30.40 19.27
N ASP A 1092 7.25 30.54 18.21
CA ASP A 1092 7.91 31.81 17.88
C ASP A 1092 7.03 32.78 17.06
N GLY A 1093 5.83 32.36 16.65
CA GLY A 1093 4.88 33.14 15.85
C GLY A 1093 5.29 33.37 14.39
N LYS A 1094 6.41 32.82 13.92
CA LYS A 1094 6.91 33.02 12.56
C LYS A 1094 6.28 32.09 11.53
N THR A 1095 5.76 30.96 12.01
CA THR A 1095 5.12 29.94 11.19
C THR A 1095 3.68 29.75 11.65
N LEU A 1096 2.78 29.51 10.71
CA LEU A 1096 1.40 29.12 10.96
C LEU A 1096 1.14 27.77 10.29
N ALA A 1097 0.51 26.85 10.99
CA ALA A 1097 -0.01 25.61 10.41
C ALA A 1097 -1.52 25.74 10.20
N SER A 1098 -2.02 25.19 9.09
CA SER A 1098 -3.45 25.08 8.80
C SER A 1098 -3.84 23.67 8.36
N ALA A 1099 -4.97 23.19 8.86
CA ALA A 1099 -5.56 21.88 8.60
C ALA A 1099 -6.84 22.00 7.78
N SER A 1100 -6.99 21.19 6.75
CA SER A 1100 -8.07 21.33 5.77
C SER A 1100 -8.73 20.01 5.38
N ARG A 1101 -9.96 20.14 4.87
CA ARG A 1101 -10.76 19.06 4.28
C ARG A 1101 -10.15 18.48 3.00
N ASP A 1102 -9.15 19.13 2.43
CA ASP A 1102 -8.38 18.58 1.30
C ASP A 1102 -7.39 17.47 1.73
N GLY A 1103 -7.34 17.12 3.02
CA GLY A 1103 -6.46 16.09 3.55
C GLY A 1103 -5.03 16.57 3.76
N MET A 1104 -4.77 17.87 3.61
CA MET A 1104 -3.44 18.46 3.70
C MET A 1104 -3.29 19.34 4.94
N VAL A 1105 -2.05 19.41 5.43
CA VAL A 1105 -1.62 20.45 6.36
C VAL A 1105 -0.65 21.38 5.64
N LYS A 1106 -0.86 22.70 5.72
CA LYS A 1106 0.05 23.69 5.11
C LYS A 1106 0.75 24.50 6.19
N LEU A 1107 2.05 24.74 5.98
CA LEU A 1107 2.87 25.63 6.79
C LEU A 1107 3.07 26.94 6.06
N TRP A 1108 2.85 28.06 6.73
CA TRP A 1108 2.89 29.41 6.16
C TRP A 1108 3.85 30.28 6.94
N ASN A 1109 4.57 31.14 6.21
CA ASN A 1109 5.38 32.17 6.83
C ASN A 1109 4.50 33.38 7.16
N THR A 1110 4.40 33.73 8.44
CA THR A 1110 3.43 34.72 8.92
C THR A 1110 3.77 36.15 8.48
N ALA A 1111 5.05 36.46 8.28
CA ALA A 1111 5.51 37.77 7.82
C ALA A 1111 5.23 38.01 6.32
N THR A 1112 5.52 37.00 5.49
CA THR A 1112 5.38 37.11 4.03
C THR A 1112 4.01 36.69 3.51
N GLY A 1113 3.31 35.82 4.25
CA GLY A 1113 2.08 35.16 3.82
C GLY A 1113 2.28 34.07 2.77
N LYS A 1114 3.53 33.67 2.48
CA LYS A 1114 3.83 32.61 1.51
C LYS A 1114 3.77 31.24 2.18
N GLU A 1115 3.34 30.24 1.41
CA GLU A 1115 3.45 28.84 1.79
C GLU A 1115 4.94 28.46 1.91
N ILE A 1116 5.30 27.82 3.03
CA ILE A 1116 6.62 27.24 3.28
C ILE A 1116 6.63 25.80 2.78
N LYS A 1117 5.64 25.00 3.18
CA LYS A 1117 5.52 23.56 2.86
C LYS A 1117 4.05 23.12 2.87
N THR A 1118 3.77 22.08 2.07
CA THR A 1118 2.57 21.25 2.20
C THR A 1118 2.97 19.89 2.75
N LEU A 1119 2.28 19.44 3.79
CA LEU A 1119 2.42 18.13 4.41
C LEU A 1119 1.29 17.24 3.87
N THR A 1120 1.65 16.22 3.10
CA THR A 1120 0.73 15.24 2.52
C THR A 1120 0.91 13.90 3.22
N GLY A 1121 -0.19 13.19 3.48
CA GLY A 1121 -0.15 11.84 4.05
C GLY A 1121 -1.42 11.37 4.75
N HIS A 1122 -2.32 12.27 5.15
CA HIS A 1122 -3.66 11.89 5.60
C HIS A 1122 -4.53 11.48 4.41
N THR A 1123 -5.37 10.44 4.59
CA THR A 1123 -6.25 9.93 3.53
C THR A 1123 -7.64 10.57 3.56
N ASN A 1124 -7.92 11.37 4.59
CA ASN A 1124 -9.19 12.07 4.79
C ASN A 1124 -8.95 13.47 5.41
N THR A 1125 -10.04 14.17 5.70
CA THR A 1125 -10.08 15.53 6.27
C THR A 1125 -9.18 15.68 7.49
N VAL A 1126 -8.32 16.70 7.48
CA VAL A 1126 -7.56 17.09 8.68
C VAL A 1126 -8.38 18.10 9.47
N ASN A 1127 -8.79 17.73 10.67
CA ASN A 1127 -9.69 18.52 11.51
C ASN A 1127 -8.96 19.52 12.41
N GLY A 1128 -7.78 19.15 12.93
CA GLY A 1128 -7.05 19.95 13.90
C GLY A 1128 -5.54 19.80 13.78
N VAL A 1129 -4.81 20.83 14.21
CA VAL A 1129 -3.34 20.86 14.24
C VAL A 1129 -2.83 21.53 15.51
N SER A 1130 -1.70 21.06 16.03
CA SER A 1130 -1.06 21.64 17.23
C SER A 1130 0.46 21.55 17.12
N PHE A 1131 1.15 22.67 17.30
CA PHE A 1131 2.62 22.68 17.41
C PHE A 1131 3.09 22.18 18.78
N SER A 1132 4.22 21.49 18.81
CA SER A 1132 4.94 21.22 20.05
C SER A 1132 5.44 22.53 20.69
N PRO A 1133 5.67 22.56 22.02
CA PRO A 1133 6.13 23.78 22.71
C PRO A 1133 7.48 24.34 22.22
N ASP A 1134 8.31 23.49 21.62
CA ASP A 1134 9.58 23.89 20.99
C ASP A 1134 9.45 24.26 19.51
N GLY A 1135 8.27 24.04 18.91
CA GLY A 1135 7.95 24.38 17.53
C GLY A 1135 8.54 23.46 16.47
N LYS A 1136 9.21 22.37 16.86
CA LYS A 1136 9.90 21.45 15.95
C LYS A 1136 9.03 20.32 15.43
N MET A 1137 7.94 20.06 16.14
CA MET A 1137 6.97 19.05 15.77
C MET A 1137 5.60 19.67 15.59
N LEU A 1138 4.84 19.09 14.68
CA LEU A 1138 3.44 19.38 14.48
C LEU A 1138 2.66 18.09 14.63
N ALA A 1139 1.56 18.12 15.37
CA ALA A 1139 0.59 17.05 15.39
C ALA A 1139 -0.62 17.46 14.55
N SER A 1140 -1.16 16.53 13.77
CA SER A 1140 -2.41 16.71 13.00
C SER A 1140 -3.39 15.58 13.32
N ALA A 1141 -4.65 15.94 13.57
CA ALA A 1141 -5.76 15.02 13.81
C ALA A 1141 -6.66 14.94 12.58
N SER A 1142 -7.04 13.74 12.18
CA SER A 1142 -7.76 13.50 10.92
C SER A 1142 -8.98 12.59 11.08
N ALA A 1143 -9.90 12.75 10.14
CA ALA A 1143 -11.07 11.90 9.92
C ALA A 1143 -10.72 10.51 9.33
N ASP A 1144 -9.42 10.21 9.15
CA ASP A 1144 -8.92 8.86 8.82
C ASP A 1144 -8.62 8.02 10.08
N ASN A 1145 -9.13 8.43 11.24
CA ASN A 1145 -8.95 7.80 12.55
C ASN A 1145 -7.51 7.87 13.09
N THR A 1146 -6.62 8.63 12.44
CA THR A 1146 -5.21 8.73 12.83
C THR A 1146 -4.81 10.12 13.30
N ILE A 1147 -3.71 10.16 14.04
CA ILE A 1147 -2.97 11.39 14.34
C ILE A 1147 -1.59 11.26 13.73
N LYS A 1148 -1.13 12.25 12.97
CA LYS A 1148 0.24 12.26 12.43
C LYS A 1148 1.10 13.29 13.13
N LEU A 1149 2.33 12.90 13.43
CA LEU A 1149 3.39 13.76 13.92
C LEU A 1149 4.32 14.09 12.75
N TRP A 1150 4.68 15.35 12.60
CA TRP A 1150 5.49 15.86 11.51
C TRP A 1150 6.68 16.63 12.05
N ASP A 1151 7.82 16.49 11.39
CA ASP A 1151 8.97 17.36 11.61
C ASP A 1151 8.74 18.66 10.83
N THR A 1152 8.77 19.80 11.51
CA THR A 1152 8.37 21.09 10.92
C THR A 1152 9.42 21.64 9.96
N ASP A 1153 10.68 21.26 10.11
CA ASP A 1153 11.80 21.76 9.30
C ASP A 1153 11.90 20.99 7.98
N THR A 1154 11.78 19.67 8.04
CA THR A 1154 11.87 18.77 6.89
C THR A 1154 10.52 18.59 6.21
N GLY A 1155 9.41 18.68 6.95
CA GLY A 1155 8.07 18.35 6.47
C GLY A 1155 7.81 16.86 6.35
N ARG A 1156 8.70 16.01 6.89
CA ARG A 1156 8.52 14.56 6.86
C ARG A 1156 7.60 14.12 7.99
N GLU A 1157 6.78 13.12 7.70
CA GLU A 1157 6.04 12.41 8.73
C GLU A 1157 7.04 11.71 9.66
N ILE A 1158 6.96 12.03 10.95
CA ILE A 1158 7.67 11.34 12.03
C ILE A 1158 6.95 10.06 12.39
N LYS A 1159 5.63 10.14 12.60
CA LYS A 1159 4.84 8.99 13.05
C LYS A 1159 3.34 9.16 12.82
N THR A 1160 2.68 8.08 12.40
CA THR A 1160 1.23 7.91 12.55
C THR A 1160 0.92 7.21 13.87
N LEU A 1161 0.08 7.83 14.70
CA LEU A 1161 -0.52 7.26 15.90
C LEU A 1161 -1.91 6.74 15.54
N THR A 1162 -2.13 5.46 15.81
CA THR A 1162 -3.40 4.75 15.63
C THR A 1162 -3.92 4.31 16.99
N GLY A 1163 -5.25 4.27 17.16
CA GLY A 1163 -5.86 3.80 18.41
C GLY A 1163 -7.24 4.39 18.72
N HIS A 1164 -7.64 5.45 18.02
CA HIS A 1164 -9.04 5.87 17.95
C HIS A 1164 -9.78 4.99 16.93
N THR A 1165 -11.04 4.68 17.21
CA THR A 1165 -11.88 3.82 16.33
C THR A 1165 -12.72 4.64 15.34
N ASP A 1166 -12.70 5.96 15.47
CA ASP A 1166 -13.44 6.89 14.62
C ASP A 1166 -12.68 8.24 14.51
N SER A 1167 -13.20 9.17 13.71
CA SER A 1167 -12.60 10.44 13.30
C SER A 1167 -12.01 11.21 14.48
N VAL A 1168 -10.75 11.64 14.35
CA VAL A 1168 -10.08 12.47 15.37
C VAL A 1168 -10.30 13.95 15.03
N PHE A 1169 -10.91 14.69 15.94
CA PHE A 1169 -11.27 16.10 15.74
C PHE A 1169 -10.22 17.06 16.31
N GLY A 1170 -9.75 16.79 17.53
CA GLY A 1170 -8.88 17.70 18.27
C GLY A 1170 -7.57 17.04 18.68
N VAL A 1171 -6.49 17.82 18.69
CA VAL A 1171 -5.17 17.40 19.18
C VAL A 1171 -4.49 18.54 19.92
N SER A 1172 -3.79 18.24 21.02
CA SER A 1172 -3.08 19.24 21.81
C SER A 1172 -1.82 18.65 22.43
N PHE A 1173 -0.68 19.32 22.29
CA PHE A 1173 0.53 18.97 23.04
C PHE A 1173 0.47 19.50 24.47
N SER A 1174 1.04 18.75 25.42
CA SER A 1174 1.25 19.25 26.78
C SER A 1174 2.31 20.37 26.79
N PRO A 1175 2.28 21.28 27.78
CA PRO A 1175 3.22 22.40 27.84
C PRO A 1175 4.70 22.00 27.99
N ASP A 1176 4.96 20.83 28.57
CA ASP A 1176 6.31 20.25 28.67
C ASP A 1176 6.74 19.50 27.40
N GLY A 1177 5.81 19.35 26.44
CA GLY A 1177 6.00 18.66 25.18
C GLY A 1177 6.16 17.16 25.33
N LYS A 1178 5.85 16.54 26.47
CA LYS A 1178 6.03 15.09 26.71
C LYS A 1178 4.79 14.26 26.47
N MET A 1179 3.64 14.90 26.35
CA MET A 1179 2.37 14.25 26.11
C MET A 1179 1.64 14.91 24.94
N LEU A 1180 0.80 14.12 24.30
CA LEU A 1180 -0.19 14.55 23.34
C LEU A 1180 -1.55 14.08 23.83
N ALA A 1181 -2.57 14.92 23.69
CA ALA A 1181 -3.96 14.54 23.90
C ALA A 1181 -4.69 14.57 22.56
N SER A 1182 -5.60 13.63 22.35
CA SER A 1182 -6.48 13.62 21.19
C SER A 1182 -7.92 13.34 21.57
N ALA A 1183 -8.85 13.93 20.83
CA ALA A 1183 -10.29 13.76 20.98
C ALA A 1183 -10.92 13.23 19.69
N SER A 1184 -11.84 12.29 19.83
CA SER A 1184 -12.43 11.57 18.71
C SER A 1184 -13.94 11.43 18.80
N SER A 1185 -14.53 11.15 17.64
CA SER A 1185 -15.89 10.68 17.44
C SER A 1185 -16.22 9.38 18.20
N ASP A 1186 -15.20 8.61 18.61
CA ASP A 1186 -15.36 7.39 19.41
C ASP A 1186 -15.76 7.63 20.89
N ASN A 1187 -16.16 8.85 21.24
CA ASN A 1187 -16.51 9.31 22.58
C ASN A 1187 -15.35 9.33 23.60
N THR A 1188 -14.10 9.13 23.15
CA THR A 1188 -12.94 9.06 24.05
C THR A 1188 -11.95 10.19 23.85
N VAL A 1189 -11.17 10.43 24.90
CA VAL A 1189 -9.93 11.19 24.83
C VAL A 1189 -8.77 10.26 25.10
N LYS A 1190 -7.72 10.32 24.29
CA LYS A 1190 -6.51 9.50 24.49
C LYS A 1190 -5.33 10.37 24.86
N LEU A 1191 -4.56 9.89 25.84
CA LEU A 1191 -3.28 10.46 26.24
C LEU A 1191 -2.14 9.60 25.69
N TRP A 1192 -1.31 10.23 24.86
CA TRP A 1192 -0.13 9.64 24.25
C TRP A 1192 1.09 10.17 24.97
N ARG A 1193 1.94 9.29 25.50
CA ARG A 1193 3.24 9.69 26.03
C ARG A 1193 4.26 9.64 24.91
N TRP A 1194 4.97 10.73 24.73
CA TRP A 1194 6.10 10.83 23.83
C TRP A 1194 7.26 11.43 24.66
N ASP A 1195 7.80 10.60 25.57
CA ASP A 1195 8.94 10.96 26.43
C ASP A 1195 10.13 10.06 26.10
N VAL A 1196 11.26 10.68 25.83
CA VAL A 1196 12.49 10.03 25.39
C VAL A 1196 13.15 9.28 26.52
N ASP A 1197 13.00 9.78 27.74
CA ASP A 1197 13.50 9.08 28.92
C ASP A 1197 12.60 7.90 29.31
N TYR A 1198 11.36 7.87 28.79
CA TYR A 1198 10.49 6.70 28.82
C TYR A 1198 10.88 5.70 27.73
N LEU A 1199 11.08 6.14 26.48
CA LEU A 1199 11.56 5.28 25.39
C LEU A 1199 12.93 4.65 25.68
N LEU A 1200 13.83 5.40 26.33
CA LEU A 1200 15.11 4.87 26.80
C LEU A 1200 14.93 3.80 27.88
N ARG A 1201 13.98 3.99 28.80
CA ARG A 1201 13.64 3.00 29.83
C ARG A 1201 13.08 1.73 29.21
N GLU A 1202 12.09 1.85 28.34
CA GLU A 1202 11.50 0.72 27.61
C GLU A 1202 12.57 -0.07 26.83
N GLY A 1203 13.44 0.63 26.10
CA GLY A 1203 14.53 -0.03 25.39
C GLY A 1203 15.54 -0.69 26.33
N CYS A 1204 15.88 -0.05 27.45
CA CYS A 1204 16.77 -0.64 28.44
C CYS A 1204 16.15 -1.84 29.17
N ASP A 1205 14.85 -1.81 29.49
CA ASP A 1205 14.16 -2.90 30.16
C ASP A 1205 13.99 -4.10 29.22
N PHE A 1206 13.69 -3.87 27.94
CA PHE A 1206 13.75 -4.89 26.89
C PHE A 1206 15.14 -5.53 26.78
N MET A 1207 16.20 -4.73 26.67
CA MET A 1207 17.57 -5.25 26.54
C MET A 1207 18.03 -6.01 27.79
N ARG A 1208 17.63 -5.58 28.99
CA ARG A 1208 17.90 -6.31 30.23
C ARG A 1208 17.20 -7.67 30.27
N GLU A 1209 15.93 -7.73 29.85
CA GLU A 1209 15.19 -8.99 29.77
C GLU A 1209 15.79 -9.92 28.71
N TYR A 1210 16.12 -9.39 27.53
CA TYR A 1210 16.76 -10.14 26.45
C TYR A 1210 18.11 -10.75 26.89
N TYR A 1211 18.93 -9.97 27.61
CA TYR A 1211 20.23 -10.45 28.08
C TYR A 1211 20.18 -11.42 29.28
N LYS A 1212 19.02 -11.62 29.91
CA LYS A 1212 18.84 -12.70 30.91
C LYS A 1212 18.89 -14.09 30.26
N THR A 1213 18.43 -14.21 29.02
CA THR A 1213 18.35 -15.49 28.28
C THR A 1213 19.38 -15.62 27.17
N ASN A 1214 19.97 -14.51 26.70
CA ASN A 1214 20.98 -14.48 25.65
C ASN A 1214 22.21 -13.67 26.12
N PRO A 1215 23.39 -14.28 26.35
CA PRO A 1215 24.56 -13.54 26.79
C PRO A 1215 24.96 -12.44 25.77
N PRO A 1216 25.27 -11.21 26.21
CA PRO A 1216 25.72 -10.15 25.32
C PRO A 1216 27.03 -10.52 24.61
N LYS A 1217 27.26 -9.96 23.42
CA LYS A 1217 28.48 -10.24 22.63
C LYS A 1217 29.72 -9.58 23.25
N ASP A 1218 29.53 -8.54 24.06
CA ASP A 1218 30.58 -7.81 24.77
C ASP A 1218 30.08 -7.28 26.14
N GLU A 1219 30.99 -7.14 27.11
CA GLU A 1219 30.71 -6.68 28.47
C GLU A 1219 30.19 -5.23 28.52
N SER A 1220 30.48 -4.43 27.48
CA SER A 1220 29.98 -3.06 27.32
C SER A 1220 28.47 -2.98 27.06
N GLU A 1221 27.87 -4.02 26.46
CA GLU A 1221 26.43 -4.12 26.22
C GLU A 1221 25.65 -4.41 27.51
N ASN A 1222 26.25 -5.17 28.44
CA ASN A 1222 25.65 -5.46 29.74
C ASN A 1222 25.53 -4.20 30.61
N LYS A 1223 26.50 -3.28 30.50
CA LYS A 1223 26.57 -2.02 31.27
C LYS A 1223 25.91 -0.83 30.57
N MET A 1224 25.37 -1.01 29.36
CA MET A 1224 24.81 0.12 28.60
C MET A 1224 23.54 0.69 29.25
N CYS A 1225 22.76 -0.17 29.90
CA CYS A 1225 21.53 0.19 30.61
C CYS A 1225 21.77 0.64 32.07
N ASP A 1226 23.01 0.64 32.56
CA ASP A 1226 23.34 1.06 33.93
C ASP A 1226 23.00 2.55 34.15
N GLY A 1227 22.31 2.84 35.26
CA GLY A 1227 21.85 4.18 35.64
C GLY A 1227 20.45 4.57 35.13
N VAL A 1228 19.78 3.71 34.35
CA VAL A 1228 18.39 3.89 33.91
C VAL A 1228 17.45 3.12 34.84
N GLY A 1229 16.64 3.78 35.68
CA GLY A 1229 15.79 3.07 36.67
C GLY A 1229 14.82 2.07 36.01
N SER A 1230 14.63 0.89 36.61
CA SER A 1230 13.66 -0.13 36.16
C SER A 1230 12.22 0.36 36.40
N GLY A 1231 11.35 0.24 35.40
CA GLY A 1231 9.91 0.45 35.58
C GLY A 1231 9.30 -0.64 36.45
N ALA A 1232 8.49 -0.26 37.43
CA ALA A 1232 7.62 -1.16 38.19
C ALA A 1232 6.17 -0.92 37.78
#